data_AF-A0A954ZEU0-F1
#
_entry.id   AF-A0A954ZEU0-F1
#
_cell.length_a   1.000
_cell.length_b   1.000
_cell.length_c   1.000
_cell.angle_alpha   90.00
_cell.angle_beta   90.00
_cell.angle_gamma   90.00
#
_symmetry.space_group_name_H-M   'P 1'
#
loop_
_entity.id
_entity.type
_entity.pdbx_description
1 polymer ?
#
loop_
_entity_poly.entity_id
_entity_poly.type
_entity_poly.pdbx_seq_one_letter_code
_entity_poly.pdbx_strand_id
1 'polypeptide(L)'
;MLPFLSLRRPRGRSVATSHRSRSRRWLGVETLEIRTLLAVDIFSTLPTDGGGGQGVTAILPDLFPAESEEWLNDYYIDGNLLRFSTALANAGPGDLDLWGGELIPGGDPEQVYQIIEMSDGSVENRLAGVFTYHPSHGHLHFDGYAEYNLRERGPEDSVGDVVATGGKVSFCLIDIAPIQPNPPVSTHGDCNRKQGITAGWTDVYDSYLPDQWINVAEVVDGDYWLEITVDPDDQLLESDETNNTLRVPITIIGGPGGDGDSYEPNDSFSEAHDFGFVGYLEEPGLSIHTADDADFFRVTATEFGTMEFRIDFIHDMGDLDLFVYDGDHNLINSSESVQNFETITVPVQPGDMVFIQVIGFQDDTNAYGLTISGPGQNGTYTIASGDVPVNIPDSIGSSVGVPVESTLEGPDLIISDINLLLTELQHSYVGDLSLWLTSPSGTTAKILSSTFEDTGGILEDVAGESDFADTVIDDEAPLSLGSANGPFTGSFNVNHPSVGDDPLAAFIGENAAGTWTLRLQDWAEDDTGTLRNWGLQFTSGPIFDRYEPNDSVPQAVFLGQVGSVTVDDVNIHDGLDIDFYRFQATHDGTATVDVQFTHAEGDLTVRILDQFLNEITSGQSGDDNETVQFPVAAGFVYYAEVSSEDGQPNSYSLAVTVPQVPGDFSGDGQVTALDIDLLFAEVRNGTNGPQFDLTGDSLVNAADADRLILQIIGTQYGDANLDFMVDGNDYAVWQTARFSTDTGWAQANFNFDQVTDVSDFNVWFRHRFTSAQGAASQSSRTPAAPASSAATLVSAASLQSPTIGPNGRTSAAAPAAIVAAPIDRESILRRDVTWSRQSFQPRRDSMRAQPSAGQSTTEQLVTAIDDFFSRCDDWQP
;
A
#
# COMPACT_ATOMS: atom_id res chain seq x y z
N MET A 1 6.93 -51.11 -19.67
CA MET A 1 6.81 -52.58 -19.74
C MET A 1 7.32 -53.18 -18.43
N LEU A 2 6.79 -54.35 -18.02
CA LEU A 2 7.23 -55.18 -16.87
C LEU A 2 8.67 -55.73 -17.05
N PRO A 3 9.40 -56.22 -16.02
CA PRO A 3 8.95 -57.13 -14.93
C PRO A 3 9.52 -56.89 -13.50
N PHE A 4 9.24 -57.66 -12.41
CA PHE A 4 8.09 -58.40 -11.83
C PHE A 4 8.61 -59.32 -10.68
N LEU A 5 7.99 -59.30 -9.46
CA LEU A 5 7.94 -60.39 -8.43
C LEU A 5 9.26 -60.82 -7.68
N SER A 6 9.30 -61.36 -6.44
CA SER A 6 8.32 -62.16 -5.67
C SER A 6 8.53 -62.22 -4.11
N LEU A 7 7.52 -61.80 -3.34
CA LEU A 7 6.80 -62.49 -2.22
C LEU A 7 7.46 -63.48 -1.19
N ARG A 8 7.54 -63.02 0.08
CA ARG A 8 6.83 -63.49 1.34
C ARG A 8 7.05 -64.87 2.04
N ARG A 9 7.13 -64.78 3.41
CA ARG A 9 6.53 -65.62 4.52
C ARG A 9 7.29 -66.88 5.06
N PRO A 10 6.99 -67.43 6.30
CA PRO A 10 6.48 -66.81 7.56
C PRO A 10 6.88 -67.48 8.96
N ARG A 11 6.40 -66.89 10.08
CA ARG A 11 5.74 -67.50 11.32
C ARG A 11 6.50 -67.84 12.64
N GLY A 12 5.93 -67.30 13.76
CA GLY A 12 5.95 -67.83 15.15
C GLY A 12 6.20 -66.74 16.22
N ARG A 13 5.29 -66.16 17.03
CA ARG A 13 4.33 -66.66 18.08
C ARG A 13 5.00 -67.53 19.18
N SER A 14 4.76 -67.37 20.50
CA SER A 14 3.86 -66.48 21.30
C SER A 14 4.08 -66.66 22.84
N VAL A 15 3.54 -65.73 23.67
CA VAL A 15 2.97 -65.85 25.07
C VAL A 15 3.70 -64.98 26.13
N ALA A 16 3.06 -64.38 27.16
CA ALA A 16 1.93 -63.42 27.25
C ALA A 16 1.51 -63.17 28.73
N THR A 17 1.31 -61.90 29.15
CA THR A 17 0.41 -61.37 30.25
C THR A 17 0.67 -59.84 30.36
N SER A 18 -0.19 -58.88 29.97
CA SER A 18 -1.56 -58.46 30.40
C SER A 18 -1.58 -57.69 31.74
N HIS A 19 -1.88 -56.38 31.79
CA HIS A 19 -3.20 -55.69 31.69
C HIS A 19 -2.95 -54.14 31.76
N ARG A 20 -3.83 -53.17 31.44
CA ARG A 20 -5.20 -53.09 30.85
C ARG A 20 -5.56 -51.62 30.49
N SER A 21 -6.20 -51.41 29.33
CA SER A 21 -7.53 -50.75 29.23
C SER A 21 -8.15 -51.11 27.87
N ARG A 22 -9.43 -50.77 27.61
CA ARG A 22 -10.20 -51.29 26.46
C ARG A 22 -10.73 -50.19 25.56
N SER A 23 -10.57 -50.38 24.25
CA SER A 23 -11.45 -49.82 23.22
C SER A 23 -12.61 -50.78 22.90
N ARG A 24 -13.76 -50.24 22.46
CA ARG A 24 -14.53 -50.75 21.31
C ARG A 24 -15.75 -49.88 20.96
N ARG A 25 -15.86 -49.58 19.65
CA ARG A 25 -16.99 -48.93 18.96
C ARG A 25 -18.34 -49.64 19.18
N TRP A 26 -19.42 -48.88 19.06
CA TRP A 26 -20.70 -49.30 18.47
C TRP A 26 -21.22 -48.22 17.50
N LEU A 27 -22.00 -48.62 16.49
CA LEU A 27 -22.69 -47.70 15.59
C LEU A 27 -23.97 -47.18 16.26
N GLY A 28 -24.31 -45.92 16.00
CA GLY A 28 -25.61 -45.32 16.33
C GLY A 28 -25.77 -43.98 15.61
N VAL A 29 -26.89 -43.79 14.92
CA VAL A 29 -27.27 -42.52 14.29
C VAL A 29 -27.83 -41.60 15.37
N GLU A 30 -27.33 -40.37 15.51
CA GLU A 30 -28.09 -39.30 16.17
C GLU A 30 -27.72 -37.90 15.64
N THR A 31 -28.78 -37.16 15.34
CA THR A 31 -28.96 -35.74 15.04
C THR A 31 -27.79 -34.75 15.15
N LEU A 32 -27.59 -34.00 14.06
CA LEU A 32 -26.96 -32.68 14.05
C LEU A 32 -27.88 -31.68 14.79
N GLU A 33 -27.56 -31.33 16.05
CA GLU A 33 -28.25 -30.22 16.73
C GLU A 33 -27.67 -28.87 16.27
N ILE A 34 -28.42 -28.20 15.40
CA ILE A 34 -28.24 -26.77 15.15
C ILE A 34 -28.61 -26.04 16.44
N ARG A 35 -27.62 -25.45 17.13
CA ARG A 35 -27.88 -24.55 18.25
C ARG A 35 -28.61 -23.31 17.74
N THR A 36 -29.93 -23.35 17.87
CA THR A 36 -30.80 -22.23 17.54
C THR A 36 -30.65 -21.22 18.68
N LEU A 37 -30.05 -20.06 18.41
CA LEU A 37 -30.09 -18.93 19.32
C LEU A 37 -31.55 -18.53 19.55
N LEU A 38 -32.05 -18.82 20.75
CA LEU A 38 -33.36 -18.42 21.21
C LEU A 38 -33.34 -16.92 21.48
N ALA A 39 -33.75 -16.13 20.49
CA ALA A 39 -34.16 -14.75 20.72
C ALA A 39 -35.29 -14.78 21.77
N VAL A 40 -35.01 -14.25 22.96
CA VAL A 40 -36.03 -14.09 23.99
C VAL A 40 -36.81 -12.82 23.66
N ASP A 41 -37.95 -12.99 23.00
CA ASP A 41 -38.95 -11.93 22.80
C ASP A 41 -39.47 -11.43 24.15
N ILE A 42 -38.79 -10.45 24.75
CA ILE A 42 -39.32 -9.69 25.87
C ILE A 42 -40.36 -8.72 25.30
N PHE A 43 -41.62 -9.15 25.35
CA PHE A 43 -42.78 -8.26 25.23
C PHE A 43 -42.76 -7.20 26.35
N SER A 44 -42.09 -6.08 26.11
CA SER A 44 -42.28 -4.87 26.91
C SER A 44 -43.48 -4.09 26.36
N THR A 45 -44.49 -3.90 27.21
CA THR A 45 -45.66 -3.11 26.85
C THR A 45 -45.32 -1.63 26.93
N LEU A 46 -45.14 -0.96 25.79
CA LEU A 46 -44.99 0.49 25.71
C LEU A 46 -46.22 1.20 26.33
N PRO A 47 -46.06 2.04 27.36
CA PRO A 47 -47.00 3.11 27.63
C PRO A 47 -46.72 4.25 26.66
N THR A 48 -47.76 4.68 25.94
CA THR A 48 -47.70 5.94 25.18
C THR A 48 -47.79 7.12 26.16
N ASP A 49 -46.69 7.85 26.34
CA ASP A 49 -46.76 9.27 26.69
C ASP A 49 -45.58 10.03 26.06
N GLY A 50 -45.87 11.23 25.55
CA GLY A 50 -44.95 11.96 24.67
C GLY A 50 -44.08 12.97 25.40
N GLY A 51 -42.83 13.11 24.96
CA GLY A 51 -41.92 14.17 25.39
C GLY A 51 -40.54 13.98 24.77
N GLY A 52 -40.21 14.79 23.76
CA GLY A 52 -38.86 14.80 23.19
C GLY A 52 -37.89 15.48 24.14
N GLY A 53 -37.05 14.70 24.81
CA GLY A 53 -35.78 15.13 25.39
C GLY A 53 -34.66 14.42 24.64
N GLN A 54 -33.56 15.13 24.37
CA GLN A 54 -32.29 14.45 24.04
C GLN A 54 -31.92 13.60 25.27
N GLY A 55 -31.60 12.32 25.06
CA GLY A 55 -31.13 11.48 26.16
C GLY A 55 -29.76 11.98 26.63
N VAL A 56 -29.57 12.06 27.94
CA VAL A 56 -28.23 12.21 28.52
C VAL A 56 -27.50 10.88 28.28
N THR A 57 -26.26 10.97 27.81
CA THR A 57 -25.41 9.83 27.42
C THR A 57 -24.09 9.89 28.17
N ALA A 58 -23.54 8.74 28.54
CA ALA A 58 -22.19 8.68 29.07
C ALA A 58 -21.15 9.07 28.01
N ILE A 59 -20.07 9.67 28.47
CA ILE A 59 -18.85 9.93 27.72
C ILE A 59 -17.81 9.01 28.37
N LEU A 60 -17.33 8.01 27.61
CA LEU A 60 -16.56 6.89 28.14
C LEU A 60 -15.15 6.87 27.53
N PRO A 61 -14.16 6.26 28.22
CA PRO A 61 -12.89 5.90 27.62
C PRO A 61 -13.03 4.78 26.59
N ASP A 62 -11.96 4.55 25.83
CA ASP A 62 -11.79 3.47 24.85
C ASP A 62 -10.34 2.98 24.97
N LEU A 63 -10.13 1.94 25.79
CA LEU A 63 -8.82 1.47 26.19
C LEU A 63 -8.36 0.32 25.30
N PHE A 64 -7.13 0.46 24.79
CA PHE A 64 -6.52 -0.55 23.93
C PHE A 64 -5.00 -0.54 24.13
N PRO A 65 -4.32 -1.68 23.94
CA PRO A 65 -2.86 -1.71 23.85
C PRO A 65 -2.41 -1.01 22.55
N ALA A 66 -1.49 -0.06 22.66
CA ALA A 66 -0.92 0.64 21.52
C ALA A 66 0.39 0.01 21.07
N GLU A 67 0.56 -0.11 19.76
CA GLU A 67 1.73 -0.68 19.10
C GLU A 67 2.58 0.42 18.44
N SER A 68 3.91 0.29 18.51
CA SER A 68 4.87 1.12 17.79
C SER A 68 6.22 0.39 17.69
N GLU A 69 7.24 1.00 17.08
CA GLU A 69 8.62 0.47 17.17
C GLU A 69 9.15 0.51 18.62
N GLU A 70 8.74 1.50 19.42
CA GLU A 70 9.17 1.66 20.82
C GLU A 70 8.40 0.76 21.80
N TRP A 71 7.20 0.28 21.44
CA TRP A 71 6.28 -0.43 22.33
C TRP A 71 5.77 -1.72 21.68
N LEU A 72 5.86 -2.84 22.43
CA LEU A 72 5.52 -4.21 22.02
C LEU A 72 6.46 -4.85 20.97
N ASN A 73 7.05 -4.09 20.06
CA ASN A 73 8.02 -4.61 19.08
C ASN A 73 9.47 -4.70 19.62
N ASP A 74 9.86 -3.86 20.60
CA ASP A 74 11.14 -4.01 21.33
C ASP A 74 11.00 -5.01 22.49
N TYR A 75 11.45 -6.25 22.27
CA TYR A 75 11.49 -7.33 23.27
C TYR A 75 12.85 -8.02 23.35
N TYR A 76 13.18 -8.56 24.52
CA TYR A 76 14.41 -9.34 24.74
C TYR A 76 14.29 -10.33 25.90
N ILE A 77 15.21 -11.30 25.95
CA ILE A 77 15.29 -12.31 27.01
C ILE A 77 16.36 -11.94 28.06
N ASP A 78 15.94 -11.65 29.29
CA ASP A 78 16.80 -11.44 30.47
C ASP A 78 16.84 -12.74 31.30
N GLY A 79 17.71 -13.67 30.89
CA GLY A 79 17.81 -15.01 31.47
C GLY A 79 16.58 -15.87 31.16
N ASN A 80 15.61 -15.91 32.08
CA ASN A 80 14.35 -16.63 31.89
C ASN A 80 13.15 -15.67 31.73
N LEU A 81 13.41 -14.37 31.55
CA LEU A 81 12.39 -13.33 31.57
C LEU A 81 12.29 -12.68 30.19
N LEU A 82 11.20 -12.94 29.47
CA LEU A 82 10.80 -12.16 28.31
C LEU A 82 10.37 -10.77 28.78
N ARG A 83 11.12 -9.75 28.39
CA ARG A 83 10.89 -8.33 28.70
C ARG A 83 10.44 -7.58 27.47
N PHE A 84 9.52 -6.64 27.65
CA PHE A 84 8.93 -5.83 26.58
C PHE A 84 8.33 -4.56 27.18
N SER A 85 8.31 -3.48 26.39
CA SER A 85 7.66 -2.22 26.75
C SER A 85 6.18 -2.26 26.36
N THR A 86 5.27 -1.73 27.19
CA THR A 86 3.83 -1.67 26.87
C THR A 86 3.29 -0.25 26.97
N ALA A 87 2.50 0.17 25.98
CA ALA A 87 1.68 1.37 26.06
C ALA A 87 0.18 1.01 26.10
N LEU A 88 -0.56 1.52 27.08
CA LEU A 88 -2.00 1.29 27.25
C LEU A 88 -2.73 2.63 27.06
N ALA A 89 -3.43 2.76 25.94
CA ALA A 89 -3.96 4.02 25.42
C ALA A 89 -5.43 4.26 25.80
N ASN A 90 -5.88 5.52 25.70
CA ASN A 90 -7.30 5.90 25.67
C ASN A 90 -7.62 6.69 24.40
N ALA A 91 -8.33 6.10 23.43
CA ALA A 91 -8.84 6.80 22.23
C ALA A 91 -10.25 7.38 22.41
N GLY A 92 -10.85 7.19 23.59
CA GLY A 92 -12.27 7.40 23.81
C GLY A 92 -12.66 8.87 23.82
N PRO A 93 -13.95 9.18 23.66
CA PRO A 93 -14.45 10.54 23.78
C PRO A 93 -14.35 11.12 25.21
N GLY A 94 -14.03 10.31 26.22
CA GLY A 94 -13.90 10.72 27.63
C GLY A 94 -12.66 10.17 28.32
N ASP A 95 -12.26 10.83 29.41
CA ASP A 95 -11.15 10.40 30.25
C ASP A 95 -11.52 9.14 31.05
N LEU A 96 -10.55 8.24 31.24
CA LEU A 96 -10.62 7.23 32.30
C LEU A 96 -10.31 7.94 33.62
N ASP A 97 -11.32 8.37 34.37
CA ASP A 97 -11.15 8.98 35.71
C ASP A 97 -11.36 7.92 36.82
N LEU A 98 -10.31 7.57 37.58
CA LEU A 98 -10.41 6.68 38.74
C LEU A 98 -10.19 7.41 40.07
N TRP A 99 -11.03 7.12 41.06
CA TRP A 99 -10.97 7.76 42.39
C TRP A 99 -11.07 6.76 43.56
N GLY A 100 -10.06 6.81 44.44
CA GLY A 100 -9.99 6.01 45.66
C GLY A 100 -11.03 6.40 46.73
N GLY A 101 -11.74 5.39 47.24
CA GLY A 101 -12.89 5.47 48.14
C GLY A 101 -12.61 5.17 49.61
N GLU A 102 -13.22 4.12 50.16
CA GLU A 102 -13.05 3.70 51.56
C GLU A 102 -12.09 2.49 51.63
N LEU A 103 -11.22 2.47 52.64
CA LEU A 103 -10.36 1.31 52.92
C LEU A 103 -11.22 0.11 53.33
N ILE A 104 -10.96 -1.04 52.72
CA ILE A 104 -11.74 -2.25 52.99
C ILE A 104 -11.48 -2.73 54.44
N PRO A 105 -12.49 -3.25 55.17
CA PRO A 105 -12.33 -3.72 56.55
C PRO A 105 -11.29 -4.85 56.75
N GLY A 106 -10.03 -4.47 56.90
CA GLY A 106 -8.88 -5.35 57.05
C GLY A 106 -7.54 -4.60 56.94
N GLY A 107 -7.52 -3.49 56.20
CA GLY A 107 -6.33 -2.72 55.86
C GLY A 107 -6.40 -2.31 54.39
N ASP A 108 -5.24 -2.16 53.77
CA ASP A 108 -5.10 -2.24 52.31
C ASP A 108 -5.76 -3.56 51.83
N PRO A 109 -6.64 -3.55 50.81
CA PRO A 109 -6.75 -2.51 49.78
C PRO A 109 -7.98 -1.57 49.87
N GLU A 110 -8.03 -0.55 49.01
CA GLU A 110 -9.04 0.53 48.96
C GLU A 110 -10.03 0.35 47.80
N GLN A 111 -11.33 0.65 47.97
CA GLN A 111 -12.29 0.61 46.84
C GLN A 111 -12.02 1.71 45.81
N VAL A 112 -12.18 1.43 44.51
CA VAL A 112 -12.00 2.42 43.43
C VAL A 112 -13.30 2.65 42.68
N TYR A 113 -13.61 3.93 42.46
CA TYR A 113 -14.74 4.36 41.64
C TYR A 113 -14.25 4.95 40.32
N GLN A 114 -14.78 4.45 39.20
CA GLN A 114 -14.72 5.16 37.93
C GLN A 114 -15.70 6.33 37.98
N ILE A 115 -15.25 7.52 37.61
CA ILE A 115 -16.09 8.71 37.45
C ILE A 115 -16.40 8.83 35.96
N ILE A 116 -17.69 8.79 35.62
CA ILE A 116 -18.18 8.85 34.25
C ILE A 116 -18.80 10.22 34.03
N GLU A 117 -18.26 11.01 33.10
CA GLU A 117 -18.92 12.25 32.67
C GLU A 117 -20.10 11.96 31.75
N MET A 118 -21.16 12.74 31.90
CA MET A 118 -22.38 12.65 31.12
C MET A 118 -22.50 13.86 30.18
N SER A 119 -23.16 13.70 29.04
CA SER A 119 -23.31 14.75 28.01
C SER A 119 -24.12 15.99 28.41
N ASP A 120 -24.66 16.03 29.65
CA ASP A 120 -25.25 17.23 30.27
C ASP A 120 -24.32 17.91 31.32
N GLY A 121 -23.10 17.42 31.49
CA GLY A 121 -22.12 17.87 32.49
C GLY A 121 -22.38 17.34 33.91
N SER A 122 -23.25 16.33 34.07
CA SER A 122 -23.34 15.57 35.33
C SER A 122 -22.29 14.45 35.37
N VAL A 123 -22.05 13.89 36.56
CA VAL A 123 -21.12 12.77 36.76
C VAL A 123 -21.80 11.62 37.47
N GLU A 124 -21.49 10.39 37.05
CA GLU A 124 -21.89 9.14 37.70
C GLU A 124 -20.66 8.43 38.27
N ASN A 125 -20.74 7.95 39.51
CA ASN A 125 -19.65 7.20 40.14
C ASN A 125 -20.01 5.71 40.17
N ARG A 126 -19.33 4.92 39.33
CA ARG A 126 -19.44 3.45 39.28
C ARG A 126 -18.35 2.85 40.16
N LEU A 127 -18.67 1.83 40.97
CA LEU A 127 -17.63 1.00 41.60
C LEU A 127 -16.98 0.15 40.51
N ALA A 128 -15.69 0.34 40.27
CA ALA A 128 -14.95 -0.34 39.20
C ALA A 128 -14.11 -1.48 39.78
N GLY A 129 -13.11 -1.14 40.60
CA GLY A 129 -12.16 -2.11 41.12
C GLY A 129 -11.59 -1.71 42.48
N VAL A 130 -10.28 -1.94 42.65
CA VAL A 130 -9.57 -1.86 43.92
C VAL A 130 -8.18 -1.27 43.71
N PHE A 131 -7.74 -0.39 44.62
CA PHE A 131 -6.36 0.11 44.69
C PHE A 131 -5.60 -0.61 45.80
N THR A 132 -4.48 -1.25 45.46
CA THR A 132 -3.54 -1.87 46.40
C THR A 132 -2.24 -1.06 46.48
N TYR A 133 -1.67 -0.89 47.68
CA TYR A 133 -0.42 -0.14 47.86
C TYR A 133 0.80 -1.04 47.66
N HIS A 134 1.58 -0.79 46.61
CA HIS A 134 2.79 -1.56 46.29
C HIS A 134 4.05 -1.00 46.99
N PRO A 135 4.62 -1.64 48.03
CA PRO A 135 5.73 -1.07 48.79
C PRO A 135 7.07 -1.07 48.05
N SER A 136 7.20 -1.86 46.97
CA SER A 136 8.36 -1.84 46.06
C SER A 136 8.42 -0.54 45.24
N HIS A 137 7.25 0.00 44.87
CA HIS A 137 7.11 1.16 43.97
C HIS A 137 6.72 2.44 44.74
N GLY A 138 6.20 2.28 45.96
CA GLY A 138 5.92 3.36 46.90
C GLY A 138 4.57 4.06 46.70
N HIS A 139 3.70 3.53 45.84
CA HIS A 139 2.43 4.14 45.41
C HIS A 139 1.29 3.12 45.26
N LEU A 140 0.09 3.61 44.93
CA LEU A 140 -1.12 2.79 44.70
C LEU A 140 -1.17 2.27 43.25
N HIS A 141 -1.64 1.04 43.07
CA HIS A 141 -1.90 0.40 41.78
C HIS A 141 -3.39 0.00 41.68
N PHE A 142 -4.00 0.12 40.49
CA PHE A 142 -5.28 -0.52 40.16
C PHE A 142 -5.04 -2.01 39.93
N ASP A 143 -5.78 -2.86 40.65
CA ASP A 143 -5.68 -4.31 40.52
C ASP A 143 -6.48 -4.81 39.30
N GLY A 144 -5.85 -5.60 38.43
CA GLY A 144 -6.50 -6.20 37.25
C GLY A 144 -6.54 -5.30 36.01
N TYR A 145 -5.66 -4.31 35.90
CA TYR A 145 -5.67 -3.38 34.77
C TYR A 145 -5.24 -4.00 33.44
N ALA A 146 -4.30 -4.95 33.47
CA ALA A 146 -3.84 -5.64 32.26
C ALA A 146 -3.38 -7.06 32.55
N GLU A 147 -3.51 -7.95 31.56
CA GLU A 147 -2.93 -9.29 31.55
C GLU A 147 -1.98 -9.43 30.34
N TYR A 148 -0.84 -10.08 30.57
CA TYR A 148 0.16 -10.39 29.54
C TYR A 148 0.25 -11.91 29.38
N ASN A 149 -0.03 -12.42 28.19
CA ASN A 149 0.00 -13.85 27.88
C ASN A 149 0.95 -14.12 26.71
N LEU A 150 1.61 -15.28 26.74
CA LEU A 150 2.28 -15.87 25.60
C LEU A 150 1.43 -17.04 25.11
N ARG A 151 1.08 -17.07 23.83
CA ARG A 151 0.25 -18.15 23.23
C ARG A 151 0.92 -18.79 22.04
N GLU A 152 0.68 -20.09 21.84
CA GLU A 152 1.11 -20.80 20.63
C GLU A 152 0.62 -20.06 19.37
N ARG A 153 1.51 -19.81 18.41
CA ARG A 153 1.17 -19.32 17.06
C ARG A 153 1.16 -20.52 16.11
N GLY A 154 -0.04 -20.93 15.70
CA GLY A 154 -0.24 -22.04 14.78
C GLY A 154 -0.16 -21.62 13.31
N PRO A 155 -0.26 -22.58 12.37
CA PRO A 155 -0.32 -22.28 10.93
C PRO A 155 -1.44 -21.29 10.58
N GLU A 156 -1.22 -20.48 9.54
CA GLU A 156 -2.15 -19.41 9.12
C GLU A 156 -2.50 -18.45 10.27
N ASP A 157 -1.51 -18.07 11.08
CA ASP A 157 -1.65 -17.14 12.22
C ASP A 157 -2.71 -17.52 13.26
N SER A 158 -3.00 -18.82 13.38
CA SER A 158 -3.99 -19.31 14.33
C SER A 158 -3.53 -19.11 15.79
N VAL A 159 -4.43 -18.56 16.62
CA VAL A 159 -4.16 -18.30 18.05
C VAL A 159 -4.45 -19.55 18.87
N GLY A 160 -3.42 -20.11 19.51
CA GLY A 160 -3.48 -21.33 20.31
C GLY A 160 -3.66 -21.12 21.83
N ASP A 161 -3.26 -22.14 22.58
CA ASP A 161 -3.34 -22.16 24.05
C ASP A 161 -2.29 -21.21 24.66
N VAL A 162 -2.56 -20.72 25.89
CA VAL A 162 -1.61 -19.90 26.66
C VAL A 162 -0.52 -20.81 27.24
N VAL A 163 0.74 -20.53 26.91
CA VAL A 163 1.92 -21.28 27.39
C VAL A 163 2.60 -20.62 28.59
N ALA A 164 2.52 -19.29 28.71
CA ALA A 164 3.03 -18.53 29.85
C ALA A 164 2.20 -17.26 30.08
N THR A 165 2.19 -16.76 31.31
CA THR A 165 1.47 -15.54 31.72
C THR A 165 2.38 -14.67 32.60
N GLY A 166 2.28 -13.36 32.43
CA GLY A 166 3.04 -12.36 33.17
C GLY A 166 2.66 -12.29 34.65
N GLY A 167 3.60 -11.90 35.50
CA GLY A 167 3.38 -11.80 36.95
C GLY A 167 2.68 -10.52 37.41
N LYS A 168 2.58 -9.52 36.55
CA LYS A 168 2.17 -8.15 36.87
C LYS A 168 0.81 -7.84 36.24
N VAL A 169 -0.20 -7.70 37.10
CA VAL A 169 -1.59 -7.40 36.72
C VAL A 169 -2.10 -6.09 37.33
N SER A 170 -1.25 -5.36 38.05
CA SER A 170 -1.61 -4.14 38.77
C SER A 170 -0.66 -2.98 38.43
N PHE A 171 -1.24 -1.80 38.17
CA PHE A 171 -0.52 -0.67 37.55
C PHE A 171 -0.97 0.66 38.15
N CYS A 172 -0.06 1.65 38.22
CA CYS A 172 -0.44 3.05 38.48
C CYS A 172 -0.81 3.69 37.14
N LEU A 173 -1.97 4.36 37.05
CA LEU A 173 -2.47 4.92 35.79
C LEU A 173 -2.20 6.43 35.68
N ILE A 174 -1.35 6.81 34.73
CA ILE A 174 -0.95 8.20 34.45
C ILE A 174 -0.74 8.45 32.95
N ASP A 175 -0.86 9.72 32.54
CA ASP A 175 -0.53 10.15 31.19
C ASP A 175 1.01 10.24 31.02
N ILE A 176 1.58 9.42 30.14
CA ILE A 176 3.01 9.45 29.80
C ILE A 176 3.24 9.99 28.38
N ALA A 177 2.61 9.39 27.37
CA ALA A 177 2.80 9.76 25.96
C ALA A 177 1.45 9.99 25.25
N PRO A 178 1.39 10.84 24.21
CA PRO A 178 0.16 11.05 23.44
C PRO A 178 0.05 10.11 22.24
N ILE A 179 -1.17 9.68 21.89
CA ILE A 179 -1.42 8.86 20.68
C ILE A 179 -1.63 9.70 19.41
N GLN A 180 -1.65 11.04 19.51
CA GLN A 180 -1.96 11.93 18.38
C GLN A 180 -1.25 13.29 18.49
N PRO A 181 -0.96 13.96 17.35
CA PRO A 181 -0.43 15.32 17.36
C PRO A 181 -1.44 16.31 17.96
N ASN A 182 -1.02 17.07 18.97
CA ASN A 182 -1.83 18.03 19.73
C ASN A 182 -2.96 17.37 20.56
N PRO A 183 -2.63 16.51 21.54
CA PRO A 183 -3.61 15.91 22.43
C PRO A 183 -4.31 16.96 23.32
N PRO A 184 -5.44 16.62 23.95
CA PRO A 184 -5.94 17.33 25.13
C PRO A 184 -4.86 17.49 26.21
N VAL A 185 -5.01 18.48 27.09
CA VAL A 185 -4.06 18.68 28.19
C VAL A 185 -4.18 17.52 29.18
N SER A 186 -3.10 16.76 29.37
CA SER A 186 -2.98 15.72 30.40
C SER A 186 -3.53 16.20 31.76
N THR A 187 -4.36 15.35 32.38
CA THR A 187 -4.97 15.60 33.70
C THR A 187 -4.51 14.61 34.78
N HIS A 188 -3.76 13.57 34.39
CA HIS A 188 -3.28 12.49 35.26
C HIS A 188 -1.74 12.39 35.21
N GLY A 189 -1.08 12.75 36.32
CA GLY A 189 0.39 12.75 36.38
C GLY A 189 0.98 12.31 37.71
N ASP A 190 0.18 11.65 38.56
CA ASP A 190 0.68 11.02 39.78
C ASP A 190 -0.11 9.78 40.20
N CYS A 191 0.56 8.91 40.97
CA CYS A 191 0.03 7.64 41.45
C CYS A 191 -0.70 7.76 42.81
N ASN A 192 -1.38 8.88 43.08
CA ASN A 192 -2.14 9.06 44.32
C ASN A 192 -3.55 8.43 44.20
N ARG A 193 -4.54 9.02 44.87
CA ARG A 193 -5.93 8.51 44.93
C ARG A 193 -6.82 9.01 43.78
N LYS A 194 -6.29 9.86 42.88
CA LYS A 194 -6.83 10.08 41.54
C LYS A 194 -5.79 9.52 40.58
N GLN A 195 -6.20 8.59 39.73
CA GLN A 195 -5.40 8.01 38.67
C GLN A 195 -6.28 7.90 37.43
N GLY A 196 -5.71 7.71 36.26
CA GLY A 196 -6.49 7.71 35.04
C GLY A 196 -5.68 7.97 33.80
N ILE A 197 -6.33 7.86 32.65
CA ILE A 197 -5.77 8.11 31.32
C ILE A 197 -6.68 9.11 30.59
N THR A 198 -6.13 10.28 30.33
CA THR A 198 -6.80 11.37 29.61
C THR A 198 -7.05 10.94 28.16
N ALA A 199 -8.18 11.33 27.57
CA ALA A 199 -8.49 11.04 26.17
C ALA A 199 -7.34 11.53 25.26
N GLY A 200 -6.79 10.64 24.43
CA GLY A 200 -5.64 10.91 23.56
C GLY A 200 -4.26 10.67 24.19
N TRP A 201 -4.17 10.02 25.36
CA TRP A 201 -2.92 9.68 26.04
C TRP A 201 -2.76 8.18 26.27
N THR A 202 -1.53 7.77 26.63
CA THR A 202 -1.14 6.41 27.04
C THR A 202 -0.48 6.41 28.40
N ASP A 203 -0.64 5.30 29.12
CA ASP A 203 0.28 4.87 30.17
C ASP A 203 1.40 4.04 29.54
N VAL A 204 2.66 4.25 29.94
CA VAL A 204 3.81 3.54 29.36
C VAL A 204 4.63 2.87 30.44
N TYR A 205 4.87 1.57 30.27
CA TYR A 205 5.72 0.76 31.13
C TYR A 205 6.85 0.13 30.32
N ASP A 206 8.04 0.69 30.46
CA ASP A 206 9.25 0.25 29.76
C ASP A 206 9.75 -1.14 30.22
N SER A 207 10.35 -1.90 29.30
CA SER A 207 10.91 -3.25 29.48
C SER A 207 11.90 -3.41 30.65
N TYR A 208 12.63 -2.34 31.02
CA TYR A 208 13.59 -2.34 32.12
C TYR A 208 12.96 -2.20 33.51
N LEU A 209 11.66 -1.92 33.61
CA LEU A 209 10.98 -1.74 34.89
C LEU A 209 10.92 -3.07 35.69
N PRO A 210 10.91 -3.00 37.03
CA PRO A 210 10.61 -4.17 37.86
C PRO A 210 9.27 -4.78 37.50
N ASP A 211 9.21 -6.11 37.53
CA ASP A 211 8.03 -6.94 37.25
C ASP A 211 7.42 -6.80 35.84
N GLN A 212 8.07 -6.07 34.91
CA GLN A 212 7.67 -5.94 33.52
C GLN A 212 8.24 -7.10 32.66
N TRP A 213 7.70 -8.30 32.85
CA TRP A 213 8.13 -9.51 32.12
C TRP A 213 7.10 -10.65 32.14
N ILE A 214 7.28 -11.60 31.21
CA ILE A 214 6.72 -12.97 31.25
C ILE A 214 7.88 -13.94 31.54
N ASN A 215 7.67 -14.92 32.43
CA ASN A 215 8.68 -15.94 32.71
C ASN A 215 8.55 -17.08 31.70
N VAL A 216 9.59 -17.28 30.89
CA VAL A 216 9.65 -18.25 29.79
C VAL A 216 10.49 -19.49 30.11
N ALA A 217 10.87 -19.71 31.38
CA ALA A 217 11.71 -20.84 31.83
C ALA A 217 11.23 -22.25 31.44
N GLU A 218 9.94 -22.43 31.19
CA GLU A 218 9.29 -23.70 30.82
C GLU A 218 8.61 -23.63 29.44
N VAL A 219 8.84 -22.54 28.69
CA VAL A 219 8.39 -22.36 27.30
C VAL A 219 9.41 -23.03 26.39
N VAL A 220 8.92 -23.74 25.37
CA VAL A 220 9.75 -24.37 24.34
C VAL A 220 9.99 -23.39 23.20
N ASP A 221 10.97 -23.67 22.36
CA ASP A 221 11.26 -22.77 21.24
C ASP A 221 10.19 -22.83 20.16
N GLY A 222 10.02 -21.72 19.44
CA GLY A 222 9.05 -21.55 18.36
C GLY A 222 8.37 -20.18 18.34
N ASP A 223 7.39 -20.06 17.45
CA ASP A 223 6.61 -18.84 17.26
C ASP A 223 5.42 -18.76 18.23
N TYR A 224 5.21 -17.54 18.73
CA TYR A 224 4.19 -17.22 19.70
C TYR A 224 3.50 -15.89 19.39
N TRP A 225 2.30 -15.74 19.96
CA TRP A 225 1.67 -14.44 20.12
C TRP A 225 2.00 -13.89 21.51
N LEU A 226 2.64 -12.71 21.55
CA LEU A 226 2.62 -11.87 22.75
C LEU A 226 1.27 -11.16 22.79
N GLU A 227 0.37 -11.68 23.62
CA GLU A 227 -0.99 -11.16 23.82
C GLU A 227 -1.01 -10.20 25.01
N ILE A 228 -1.48 -8.98 24.78
CA ILE A 228 -1.71 -7.96 25.81
C ILE A 228 -3.21 -7.69 25.84
N THR A 229 -3.83 -7.79 27.02
CA THR A 229 -5.24 -7.42 27.22
C THR A 229 -5.35 -6.37 28.32
N VAL A 230 -5.96 -5.22 28.02
CA VAL A 230 -6.35 -4.20 29.01
C VAL A 230 -7.77 -4.47 29.51
N ASP A 231 -8.02 -4.21 30.80
CA ASP A 231 -9.25 -4.58 31.54
C ASP A 231 -9.80 -6.00 31.23
N PRO A 232 -9.00 -7.06 31.40
CA PRO A 232 -9.40 -8.44 31.07
C PRO A 232 -10.62 -8.98 31.85
N ASP A 233 -11.06 -8.28 32.91
CA ASP A 233 -12.16 -8.67 33.80
C ASP A 233 -13.46 -7.85 33.57
N ASP A 234 -13.53 -6.90 32.62
CA ASP A 234 -14.71 -6.03 32.37
C ASP A 234 -15.11 -5.26 33.66
N GLN A 235 -14.12 -4.58 34.27
CA GLN A 235 -14.28 -3.82 35.52
C GLN A 235 -14.56 -2.33 35.26
N LEU A 236 -13.86 -1.76 34.30
CA LEU A 236 -14.06 -0.41 33.77
C LEU A 236 -15.33 -0.41 32.93
N LEU A 237 -15.73 0.76 32.41
CA LEU A 237 -16.85 0.86 31.49
C LEU A 237 -16.38 1.70 30.31
N GLU A 238 -16.43 1.12 29.12
CA GLU A 238 -15.77 1.65 27.93
C GLU A 238 -16.78 1.92 26.81
N SER A 239 -16.35 2.65 25.77
CA SER A 239 -17.17 2.87 24.57
C SER A 239 -17.02 1.77 23.51
N ASP A 240 -15.89 1.08 23.50
CA ASP A 240 -15.66 -0.18 22.79
C ASP A 240 -15.04 -1.16 23.79
N GLU A 241 -15.38 -2.43 23.65
CA GLU A 241 -14.93 -3.55 24.51
C GLU A 241 -14.32 -4.67 23.64
N THR A 242 -14.02 -4.36 22.35
CA THR A 242 -13.64 -5.34 21.32
C THR A 242 -12.21 -5.18 20.82
N ASN A 243 -11.55 -4.09 21.21
CA ASN A 243 -10.16 -3.71 20.91
C ASN A 243 -9.21 -3.83 22.12
N ASN A 244 -9.72 -4.17 23.30
CA ASN A 244 -8.96 -4.39 24.54
C ASN A 244 -7.78 -5.38 24.42
N THR A 245 -7.76 -6.25 23.41
CA THR A 245 -6.70 -7.25 23.19
C THR A 245 -5.94 -7.02 21.89
N LEU A 246 -4.61 -6.86 22.00
CA LEU A 246 -3.66 -6.86 20.90
C LEU A 246 -2.77 -8.12 20.96
N ARG A 247 -2.28 -8.57 19.80
CA ARG A 247 -1.29 -9.64 19.68
C ARG A 247 -0.22 -9.24 18.68
N VAL A 248 1.04 -9.25 19.09
CA VAL A 248 2.20 -9.14 18.20
C VAL A 248 2.88 -10.50 18.06
N PRO A 249 3.38 -10.87 16.86
CA PRO A 249 4.12 -12.11 16.68
C PRO A 249 5.52 -11.95 17.29
N ILE A 250 5.94 -12.92 18.11
CA ILE A 250 7.30 -13.00 18.63
C ILE A 250 7.82 -14.44 18.53
N THR A 251 9.14 -14.60 18.50
CA THR A 251 9.78 -15.92 18.45
C THR A 251 10.61 -16.09 19.72
N ILE A 252 10.48 -17.26 20.36
CA ILE A 252 11.27 -17.63 21.54
C ILE A 252 12.24 -18.72 21.11
N ILE A 253 13.54 -18.52 21.39
CA ILE A 253 14.62 -19.48 21.08
C ILE A 253 15.57 -19.56 22.27
N GLY A 254 16.15 -20.74 22.55
CA GLY A 254 17.06 -20.99 23.67
C GLY A 254 16.42 -21.64 24.91
N GLY A 255 15.19 -22.11 24.79
CA GLY A 255 14.46 -22.89 25.80
C GLY A 255 15.03 -24.31 25.93
N PRO A 256 15.14 -24.88 27.15
CA PRO A 256 15.83 -26.14 27.36
C PRO A 256 15.05 -27.38 26.85
N GLY A 257 15.14 -27.64 25.53
CA GLY A 257 14.77 -28.94 24.92
C GLY A 257 14.09 -28.91 23.53
N GLY A 258 14.35 -27.91 22.68
CA GLY A 258 13.85 -27.85 21.30
C GLY A 258 14.52 -28.84 20.31
N ASP A 259 13.99 -28.91 19.09
CA ASP A 259 14.51 -29.71 17.96
C ASP A 259 15.57 -28.92 17.12
N GLY A 260 16.22 -27.91 17.72
CA GLY A 260 17.18 -27.00 17.06
C GLY A 260 16.59 -25.63 16.70
N ASP A 261 17.38 -24.79 16.03
CA ASP A 261 16.93 -23.49 15.51
C ASP A 261 16.22 -23.61 14.15
N SER A 262 15.87 -22.46 13.54
CA SER A 262 15.11 -22.39 12.29
C SER A 262 15.82 -22.95 11.06
N TYR A 263 17.13 -23.18 11.11
CA TYR A 263 17.94 -23.61 9.97
C TYR A 263 18.18 -25.12 9.91
N GLU A 264 17.69 -25.86 10.89
CA GLU A 264 17.92 -27.29 11.02
C GLU A 264 17.09 -28.14 10.03
N PRO A 265 17.68 -29.18 9.39
CA PRO A 265 19.04 -29.67 9.57
C PRO A 265 20.10 -28.84 8.83
N ASN A 266 21.12 -28.35 9.53
CA ASN A 266 22.30 -27.68 8.96
C ASN A 266 23.64 -28.36 9.36
N ASP A 267 23.60 -29.46 10.14
CA ASP A 267 24.64 -30.38 10.64
C ASP A 267 25.87 -30.72 9.73
N SER A 268 25.88 -30.34 8.45
CA SER A 268 26.96 -30.70 7.52
C SER A 268 27.11 -29.73 6.34
N PHE A 269 28.30 -29.69 5.71
CA PHE A 269 28.52 -28.97 4.44
C PHE A 269 27.49 -29.25 3.31
N SER A 270 26.78 -30.39 3.34
CA SER A 270 25.74 -30.73 2.37
C SER A 270 24.33 -30.30 2.77
N GLU A 271 24.14 -29.96 4.03
CA GLU A 271 22.91 -29.47 4.65
C GLU A 271 23.01 -27.97 5.03
N ALA A 272 24.22 -27.40 4.93
CA ALA A 272 24.53 -26.01 5.27
C ALA A 272 23.54 -25.01 4.66
N HIS A 273 22.95 -24.17 5.52
CA HIS A 273 22.02 -23.15 5.10
C HIS A 273 22.72 -22.09 4.23
N ASP A 274 22.13 -21.74 3.09
CA ASP A 274 22.73 -20.83 2.12
C ASP A 274 22.03 -19.47 2.16
N PHE A 275 22.72 -18.47 2.72
CA PHE A 275 22.24 -17.08 2.73
C PHE A 275 22.47 -16.36 1.39
N GLY A 276 22.94 -17.05 0.35
CA GLY A 276 23.12 -16.47 -0.98
C GLY A 276 24.22 -15.40 -1.02
N PHE A 277 23.95 -14.25 -1.66
CA PHE A 277 24.89 -13.14 -1.80
C PHE A 277 24.81 -12.21 -0.58
N VAL A 278 25.88 -12.15 0.24
CA VAL A 278 25.86 -11.43 1.52
C VAL A 278 26.90 -10.30 1.56
N GLY A 279 26.41 -9.05 1.61
CA GLY A 279 27.20 -7.85 1.94
C GLY A 279 27.18 -7.52 3.44
N TYR A 280 26.03 -7.69 4.08
CA TYR A 280 25.87 -7.70 5.55
C TYR A 280 24.74 -8.66 5.91
N LEU A 281 24.88 -9.38 7.03
CA LEU A 281 23.86 -10.24 7.62
C LEU A 281 23.99 -10.15 9.15
N GLU A 282 22.87 -10.09 9.85
CA GLU A 282 22.78 -10.28 11.30
C GLU A 282 21.64 -11.25 11.57
N GLU A 283 22.00 -12.47 11.99
CA GLU A 283 21.08 -13.58 12.21
C GLU A 283 21.04 -13.92 13.72
N PRO A 284 20.01 -13.45 14.45
CA PRO A 284 19.86 -13.70 15.87
C PRO A 284 19.19 -15.06 16.14
N GLY A 285 19.40 -15.61 17.34
CA GLY A 285 18.61 -16.76 17.80
C GLY A 285 19.01 -18.10 17.19
N LEU A 286 20.25 -18.24 16.77
CA LEU A 286 20.84 -19.51 16.38
C LEU A 286 21.22 -20.34 17.62
N SER A 287 21.36 -21.67 17.50
CA SER A 287 21.71 -22.49 18.67
C SER A 287 22.40 -23.82 18.37
N ILE A 288 23.56 -24.03 19.01
CA ILE A 288 24.08 -25.37 19.27
C ILE A 288 23.26 -25.97 20.42
N HIS A 289 22.21 -26.70 20.05
CA HIS A 289 21.17 -27.27 20.92
C HIS A 289 21.50 -28.68 21.44
N THR A 290 22.40 -29.43 20.78
CA THR A 290 22.93 -30.69 21.32
C THR A 290 24.44 -30.89 21.17
N ALA A 291 24.97 -31.86 21.91
CA ALA A 291 26.38 -32.27 21.88
C ALA A 291 26.88 -32.85 20.54
N ASP A 292 25.98 -33.32 19.68
CA ASP A 292 26.31 -33.91 18.36
C ASP A 292 26.00 -32.93 17.20
N ASP A 293 25.46 -31.75 17.51
CA ASP A 293 25.00 -30.72 16.57
C ASP A 293 26.15 -29.74 16.22
N ALA A 294 26.17 -29.30 14.97
CA ALA A 294 27.18 -28.44 14.40
C ALA A 294 26.62 -27.60 13.24
N ASP A 295 26.23 -26.36 13.50
CA ASP A 295 25.71 -25.45 12.49
C ASP A 295 26.69 -25.22 11.33
N PHE A 296 26.26 -25.47 10.09
CA PHE A 296 26.96 -24.99 8.89
C PHE A 296 26.12 -23.96 8.12
N PHE A 297 26.78 -22.91 7.66
CA PHE A 297 26.20 -21.90 6.77
C PHE A 297 27.07 -21.70 5.53
N ARG A 298 26.50 -21.13 4.47
CA ARG A 298 27.21 -20.68 3.27
C ARG A 298 26.81 -19.26 2.92
N VAL A 299 27.80 -18.49 2.47
CA VAL A 299 27.60 -17.20 1.77
C VAL A 299 28.39 -17.17 0.48
N THR A 300 27.97 -16.31 -0.44
CA THR A 300 28.71 -15.92 -1.63
C THR A 300 29.08 -14.44 -1.53
N ALA A 301 30.34 -14.10 -1.76
CA ALA A 301 30.79 -12.72 -1.71
C ALA A 301 30.29 -11.92 -2.93
N THR A 302 29.68 -10.76 -2.67
CA THR A 302 29.25 -9.78 -3.66
C THR A 302 30.43 -9.04 -4.29
N GLU A 303 31.35 -8.56 -3.45
CA GLU A 303 32.44 -7.67 -3.86
C GLU A 303 33.86 -8.22 -3.59
N PHE A 304 34.87 -7.53 -4.15
CA PHE A 304 36.26 -7.76 -3.79
C PHE A 304 36.61 -7.03 -2.49
N GLY A 305 37.10 -7.74 -1.49
CA GLY A 305 37.58 -7.09 -0.28
C GLY A 305 37.80 -8.06 0.87
N THR A 306 37.04 -7.89 1.95
CA THR A 306 37.27 -8.62 3.20
C THR A 306 35.95 -8.82 3.94
N MET A 307 35.59 -10.08 4.19
CA MET A 307 34.49 -10.48 5.06
C MET A 307 34.99 -10.67 6.49
N GLU A 308 34.21 -10.18 7.45
CA GLU A 308 34.27 -10.58 8.85
C GLU A 308 33.08 -11.50 9.16
N PHE A 309 33.34 -12.61 9.82
CA PHE A 309 32.37 -13.54 10.38
C PHE A 309 32.51 -13.48 11.89
N ARG A 310 31.40 -13.28 12.60
CA ARG A 310 31.39 -13.06 14.04
C ARG A 310 30.21 -13.79 14.66
N ILE A 311 30.43 -14.45 15.79
CA ILE A 311 29.33 -14.97 16.61
C ILE A 311 29.37 -14.33 18.00
N ASP A 312 28.21 -14.04 18.58
CA ASP A 312 28.04 -13.52 19.95
C ASP A 312 27.26 -14.52 20.80
N PHE A 313 27.78 -14.85 21.99
CA PHE A 313 27.17 -15.81 22.93
C PHE A 313 27.63 -15.55 24.37
N ILE A 314 27.03 -16.20 25.36
CA ILE A 314 27.44 -16.07 26.76
C ILE A 314 28.32 -17.26 27.15
N HIS A 315 29.65 -17.08 27.14
CA HIS A 315 30.63 -18.14 27.44
C HIS A 315 30.36 -18.90 28.76
N ASP A 316 29.90 -18.20 29.80
CA ASP A 316 29.54 -18.80 31.10
C ASP A 316 28.35 -19.80 31.03
N MET A 317 27.62 -19.87 29.90
CA MET A 317 26.53 -20.82 29.64
C MET A 317 26.96 -22.02 28.79
N GLY A 318 28.03 -21.88 28.00
CA GLY A 318 28.59 -22.89 27.09
C GLY A 318 29.56 -22.21 26.13
N ASP A 319 30.70 -22.83 25.85
CA ASP A 319 31.74 -22.23 25.01
C ASP A 319 31.56 -22.67 23.54
N LEU A 320 31.60 -21.72 22.59
CA LEU A 320 31.40 -21.99 21.16
C LEU A 320 32.65 -21.59 20.35
N ASP A 321 33.02 -22.44 19.40
CA ASP A 321 34.15 -22.23 18.48
C ASP A 321 33.64 -21.93 17.05
N LEU A 322 34.33 -21.04 16.33
CA LEU A 322 34.00 -20.62 14.95
C LEU A 322 35.06 -21.10 13.95
N PHE A 323 34.63 -21.65 12.81
CA PHE A 323 35.50 -22.10 11.72
C PHE A 323 34.99 -21.58 10.37
N VAL A 324 35.90 -21.23 9.45
CA VAL A 324 35.54 -20.74 8.11
C VAL A 324 36.34 -21.45 7.03
N TYR A 325 35.67 -21.87 5.96
CA TYR A 325 36.18 -22.73 4.88
C TYR A 325 35.94 -22.12 3.49
N ASP A 326 36.76 -22.51 2.51
CA ASP A 326 36.54 -22.18 1.10
C ASP A 326 35.48 -23.08 0.43
N GLY A 327 35.06 -22.73 -0.79
CA GLY A 327 34.12 -23.54 -1.58
C GLY A 327 34.61 -24.95 -1.98
N ASP A 328 35.89 -25.29 -1.76
CA ASP A 328 36.44 -26.65 -1.88
C ASP A 328 36.47 -27.39 -0.50
N HIS A 329 35.86 -26.77 0.53
CA HIS A 329 35.79 -27.19 1.94
C HIS A 329 37.15 -27.29 2.65
N ASN A 330 38.15 -26.51 2.23
CA ASN A 330 39.41 -26.38 2.96
C ASN A 330 39.28 -25.28 4.02
N LEU A 331 39.73 -25.56 5.25
CA LEU A 331 39.71 -24.58 6.34
C LEU A 331 40.60 -23.38 5.99
N ILE A 332 40.00 -22.18 5.95
CA ILE A 332 40.69 -20.91 5.79
C ILE A 332 41.26 -20.46 7.14
N ASN A 333 40.43 -20.45 8.19
CA ASN A 333 40.80 -19.98 9.53
C ASN A 333 39.83 -20.51 10.62
N SER A 334 40.22 -20.42 11.90
CA SER A 334 39.38 -20.70 13.06
C SER A 334 39.56 -19.64 14.17
N SER A 335 38.56 -19.53 15.05
CA SER A 335 38.59 -18.75 16.29
C SER A 335 38.02 -19.62 17.40
N GLU A 336 38.86 -19.88 18.40
CA GLU A 336 38.65 -20.84 19.49
C GLU A 336 39.09 -20.17 20.80
N SER A 337 38.40 -19.08 21.19
CA SER A 337 38.75 -18.28 22.37
C SER A 337 37.94 -18.69 23.61
N VAL A 338 37.71 -17.78 24.55
CA VAL A 338 36.89 -17.97 25.77
C VAL A 338 36.17 -16.65 26.10
N GLN A 339 35.83 -15.90 25.06
CA GLN A 339 35.15 -14.62 25.14
C GLN A 339 33.67 -14.83 24.85
N ASN A 340 32.85 -13.81 25.11
CA ASN A 340 31.44 -13.82 24.72
C ASN A 340 31.23 -13.61 23.20
N PHE A 341 32.27 -13.83 22.40
CA PHE A 341 32.22 -13.75 20.95
C PHE A 341 33.44 -14.47 20.35
N GLU A 342 33.25 -15.02 19.15
CA GLU A 342 34.34 -15.45 18.27
C GLU A 342 34.28 -14.64 16.96
N THR A 343 35.42 -14.43 16.31
CA THR A 343 35.49 -13.64 15.07
C THR A 343 36.62 -14.06 14.15
N ILE A 344 36.36 -14.05 12.84
CA ILE A 344 37.28 -14.44 11.77
C ILE A 344 37.17 -13.45 10.61
N THR A 345 38.31 -13.03 10.06
CA THR A 345 38.37 -12.14 8.91
C THR A 345 39.01 -12.84 7.70
N VAL A 346 38.36 -12.82 6.53
CA VAL A 346 38.75 -13.52 5.29
C VAL A 346 38.76 -12.55 4.09
N PRO A 347 39.82 -12.50 3.27
CA PRO A 347 39.81 -11.78 2.01
C PRO A 347 39.03 -12.55 0.94
N VAL A 348 38.15 -11.87 0.20
CA VAL A 348 37.22 -12.48 -0.78
C VAL A 348 37.20 -11.73 -2.11
N GLN A 349 36.77 -12.42 -3.17
CA GLN A 349 36.49 -11.90 -4.51
C GLN A 349 34.99 -12.10 -4.86
N PRO A 350 34.42 -11.33 -5.82
CA PRO A 350 33.04 -11.54 -6.27
C PRO A 350 32.80 -12.98 -6.76
N GLY A 351 31.77 -13.63 -6.22
CA GLY A 351 31.44 -15.03 -6.49
C GLY A 351 32.25 -16.07 -5.69
N ASP A 352 33.14 -15.67 -4.78
CA ASP A 352 33.77 -16.61 -3.85
C ASP A 352 32.73 -17.17 -2.87
N MET A 353 32.55 -18.49 -2.86
CA MET A 353 31.75 -19.19 -1.86
C MET A 353 32.58 -19.42 -0.60
N VAL A 354 32.00 -19.07 0.55
CA VAL A 354 32.59 -19.24 1.87
C VAL A 354 31.61 -20.00 2.76
N PHE A 355 32.09 -21.04 3.42
CA PHE A 355 31.31 -21.78 4.42
C PHE A 355 31.73 -21.39 5.83
N ILE A 356 30.75 -21.24 6.71
CA ILE A 356 30.91 -21.03 8.15
C ILE A 356 30.52 -22.34 8.85
N GLN A 357 31.23 -22.69 9.92
CA GLN A 357 30.81 -23.72 10.86
C GLN A 357 30.91 -23.17 12.30
N VAL A 358 29.86 -23.38 13.10
CA VAL A 358 29.84 -23.13 14.55
C VAL A 358 29.73 -24.48 15.25
N ILE A 359 30.44 -24.67 16.37
CA ILE A 359 30.34 -25.88 17.21
C ILE A 359 30.52 -25.56 18.69
N GLY A 360 29.97 -26.41 19.55
CA GLY A 360 30.27 -26.40 20.98
C GLY A 360 31.64 -26.97 21.34
N PHE A 361 32.40 -26.26 22.18
CA PHE A 361 33.68 -26.73 22.69
C PHE A 361 33.47 -27.86 23.72
N GLN A 362 34.04 -29.05 23.45
CA GLN A 362 33.90 -30.24 24.32
C GLN A 362 32.45 -30.65 24.60
N ASP A 363 31.60 -30.60 23.59
CA ASP A 363 30.19 -31.02 23.65
C ASP A 363 29.29 -30.04 24.45
N ASP A 364 29.74 -28.79 24.68
CA ASP A 364 28.92 -27.69 25.23
C ASP A 364 27.80 -27.26 24.25
N THR A 365 26.77 -26.61 24.78
CA THR A 365 25.58 -26.14 24.03
C THR A 365 25.28 -24.70 24.38
N ASN A 366 24.97 -23.83 23.41
CA ASN A 366 24.62 -22.44 23.68
C ASN A 366 23.80 -21.81 22.54
N ALA A 367 23.01 -20.79 22.88
CA ALA A 367 22.40 -19.92 21.89
C ALA A 367 23.37 -18.80 21.50
N TYR A 368 23.32 -18.36 20.25
CA TYR A 368 24.20 -17.32 19.71
C TYR A 368 23.51 -16.47 18.63
N GLY A 369 24.13 -15.35 18.28
CA GLY A 369 23.82 -14.60 17.05
C GLY A 369 25.01 -14.64 16.10
N LEU A 370 24.77 -14.72 14.80
CA LEU A 370 25.78 -14.68 13.73
C LEU A 370 25.73 -13.33 13.03
N THR A 371 26.85 -12.61 12.97
CA THR A 371 27.02 -11.43 12.12
C THR A 371 28.02 -11.73 11.01
N ILE A 372 27.66 -11.41 9.76
CA ILE A 372 28.56 -11.44 8.61
C ILE A 372 28.65 -10.02 8.06
N SER A 373 29.86 -9.52 7.87
CA SER A 373 30.13 -8.17 7.36
C SER A 373 31.12 -8.24 6.21
N GLY A 374 30.60 -8.23 4.99
CA GLY A 374 31.35 -8.30 3.75
C GLY A 374 31.82 -6.96 3.19
N PRO A 375 32.65 -6.98 2.13
CA PRO A 375 32.79 -5.84 1.23
C PRO A 375 31.46 -5.62 0.48
N GLY A 376 31.14 -4.38 0.14
CA GLY A 376 29.81 -4.03 -0.36
C GLY A 376 28.77 -4.08 0.75
N GLN A 377 28.90 -3.22 1.76
CA GLN A 377 27.89 -3.09 2.81
C GLN A 377 26.58 -2.61 2.17
N ASN A 378 25.46 -3.29 2.45
CA ASN A 378 24.14 -2.73 2.18
C ASN A 378 24.05 -1.41 2.96
N GLY A 379 23.99 -0.29 2.26
CA GLY A 379 24.31 0.98 2.90
C GLY A 379 24.22 2.21 2.02
N THR A 380 23.79 3.30 2.66
CA THR A 380 23.56 4.59 2.05
C THR A 380 24.75 5.52 2.28
N TYR A 381 25.49 5.83 1.21
CA TYR A 381 26.70 6.63 1.17
C TYR A 381 26.40 8.07 0.70
N THR A 382 26.22 8.99 1.65
CA THR A 382 26.06 10.41 1.35
C THR A 382 27.40 11.13 1.19
N ILE A 383 27.66 11.67 0.00
CA ILE A 383 28.85 12.48 -0.34
C ILE A 383 28.43 13.88 -0.76
N ALA A 384 28.87 14.90 -0.03
CA ALA A 384 28.72 16.30 -0.42
C ALA A 384 29.89 16.77 -1.30
N SER A 385 29.62 17.68 -2.23
CA SER A 385 30.66 18.31 -3.05
C SER A 385 31.58 19.21 -2.22
N GLY A 386 32.89 19.12 -2.47
CA GLY A 386 33.88 20.06 -1.95
C GLY A 386 34.05 21.32 -2.80
N ASP A 387 33.42 21.37 -3.98
CA ASP A 387 33.72 22.30 -5.07
C ASP A 387 32.63 23.39 -5.18
N VAL A 388 32.27 23.93 -4.02
CA VAL A 388 31.23 24.95 -3.78
C VAL A 388 31.72 26.03 -2.81
N PRO A 389 31.16 27.27 -2.83
CA PRO A 389 30.07 27.73 -3.68
C PRO A 389 30.50 28.08 -5.11
N VAL A 390 29.62 27.81 -6.08
CA VAL A 390 29.75 28.30 -7.46
C VAL A 390 28.62 29.27 -7.78
N ASN A 391 28.97 30.44 -8.34
CA ASN A 391 27.99 31.44 -8.75
C ASN A 391 27.38 31.04 -10.10
N ILE A 392 26.06 31.11 -10.21
CA ILE A 392 25.33 30.88 -11.46
C ILE A 392 25.20 32.24 -12.18
N PRO A 393 25.77 32.41 -13.40
CA PRO A 393 25.71 33.67 -14.12
C PRO A 393 24.44 33.80 -14.96
N ASP A 394 23.75 34.93 -14.77
CA ASP A 394 22.67 35.50 -15.60
C ASP A 394 22.90 35.32 -17.11
N SER A 395 21.83 35.18 -17.88
CA SER A 395 21.89 35.34 -19.33
C SER A 395 21.95 36.85 -19.68
N ILE A 396 22.72 37.23 -20.70
CA ILE A 396 22.99 38.66 -20.96
C ILE A 396 22.67 39.03 -22.41
N GLY A 397 21.52 39.66 -22.59
CA GLY A 397 20.87 39.75 -23.90
C GLY A 397 20.39 38.37 -24.34
N SER A 398 19.96 38.24 -25.60
CA SER A 398 19.35 37.01 -26.15
C SER A 398 20.34 35.83 -26.35
N SER A 399 21.09 35.48 -25.32
CA SER A 399 22.05 34.39 -25.22
C SER A 399 22.06 33.88 -23.79
N VAL A 400 21.63 32.62 -23.65
CA VAL A 400 21.70 31.74 -22.47
C VAL A 400 22.92 32.02 -21.59
N GLY A 401 22.73 31.96 -20.27
CA GLY A 401 23.79 32.06 -19.28
C GLY A 401 24.92 31.07 -19.53
N VAL A 402 26.12 31.38 -19.02
CA VAL A 402 27.28 30.49 -19.18
C VAL A 402 27.12 29.30 -18.23
N PRO A 403 27.15 28.05 -18.71
CA PRO A 403 27.00 26.89 -17.84
C PRO A 403 28.14 26.84 -16.83
N VAL A 404 27.79 26.43 -15.61
CA VAL A 404 28.74 26.19 -14.52
C VAL A 404 28.66 24.73 -14.10
N GLU A 405 29.80 24.22 -13.62
CA GLU A 405 29.97 22.83 -13.21
C GLU A 405 30.51 22.81 -11.79
N SER A 406 30.03 21.87 -10.99
CA SER A 406 30.57 21.51 -9.68
C SER A 406 30.73 20.00 -9.65
N THR A 407 31.75 19.51 -8.94
CA THR A 407 32.16 18.10 -8.98
C THR A 407 32.18 17.46 -7.60
N LEU A 408 32.05 16.14 -7.55
CA LEU A 408 32.36 15.33 -6.37
C LEU A 408 33.00 14.00 -6.81
N GLU A 409 33.69 13.33 -5.89
CA GLU A 409 34.28 12.02 -6.14
C GLU A 409 33.40 10.94 -5.49
N GLY A 410 32.83 10.07 -6.31
CA GLY A 410 31.96 8.97 -5.88
C GLY A 410 32.74 7.77 -5.30
N PRO A 411 32.07 6.94 -4.49
CA PRO A 411 32.66 5.75 -3.86
C PRO A 411 32.85 4.59 -4.85
N ASP A 412 33.69 3.62 -4.52
CA ASP A 412 33.85 2.38 -5.30
C ASP A 412 32.83 1.35 -4.81
N LEU A 413 31.66 1.36 -5.44
CA LEU A 413 30.49 0.48 -5.22
C LEU A 413 29.66 0.40 -6.51
N ILE A 414 28.77 -0.59 -6.61
CA ILE A 414 27.70 -0.61 -7.62
C ILE A 414 26.47 0.11 -7.06
N ILE A 415 25.87 1.00 -7.86
CA ILE A 415 24.67 1.76 -7.52
C ILE A 415 23.46 0.84 -7.61
N SER A 416 22.73 0.66 -6.50
CA SER A 416 21.37 0.13 -6.51
C SER A 416 20.31 1.23 -6.50
N ASP A 417 20.58 2.36 -5.85
CA ASP A 417 19.74 3.57 -5.83
C ASP A 417 20.64 4.83 -5.74
N ILE A 418 20.16 5.98 -6.22
CA ILE A 418 20.88 7.25 -6.16
C ILE A 418 19.95 8.46 -6.02
N ASN A 419 20.19 9.26 -4.97
CA ASN A 419 19.46 10.47 -4.66
C ASN A 419 20.34 11.73 -4.82
N LEU A 420 19.81 12.79 -5.46
CA LEU A 420 20.50 14.08 -5.62
C LEU A 420 20.09 15.06 -4.52
N LEU A 421 21.05 15.43 -3.67
CA LEU A 421 20.84 16.35 -2.56
C LEU A 421 21.10 17.80 -3.01
N LEU A 422 20.05 18.60 -3.16
CA LEU A 422 20.12 20.05 -3.37
C LEU A 422 19.96 20.79 -2.03
N THR A 423 20.97 20.67 -1.17
CA THR A 423 20.94 21.15 0.21
C THR A 423 20.90 22.68 0.32
N GLU A 424 21.63 23.42 -0.53
CA GLU A 424 21.54 24.88 -0.58
C GLU A 424 21.85 25.37 -2.00
N LEU A 425 20.81 25.56 -2.81
CA LEU A 425 20.88 26.20 -4.14
C LEU A 425 19.95 27.42 -4.14
N GLN A 426 20.56 28.60 -4.18
CA GLN A 426 19.82 29.87 -4.24
C GLN A 426 19.71 30.36 -5.67
N HIS A 427 18.51 30.72 -6.12
CA HIS A 427 18.27 31.41 -7.39
C HIS A 427 17.06 32.34 -7.26
N SER A 428 17.16 33.54 -7.85
CA SER A 428 16.08 34.52 -7.82
C SER A 428 14.78 33.98 -8.43
N TYR A 429 14.91 33.12 -9.46
CA TYR A 429 13.84 32.31 -10.03
C TYR A 429 14.41 30.97 -10.56
N VAL A 430 14.09 29.82 -9.95
CA VAL A 430 14.68 28.52 -10.37
C VAL A 430 14.06 27.93 -11.63
N GLY A 431 12.91 28.44 -12.10
CA GLY A 431 12.31 28.04 -13.38
C GLY A 431 13.16 28.38 -14.60
N ASP A 432 14.21 29.19 -14.42
CA ASP A 432 15.19 29.53 -15.45
C ASP A 432 16.39 28.58 -15.50
N LEU A 433 16.49 27.67 -14.52
CA LEU A 433 17.60 26.73 -14.42
C LEU A 433 17.32 25.41 -15.12
N SER A 434 18.29 24.97 -15.93
CA SER A 434 18.42 23.57 -16.34
C SER A 434 19.60 22.93 -15.61
N LEU A 435 19.38 21.72 -15.09
CA LEU A 435 20.36 20.92 -14.36
C LEU A 435 20.61 19.59 -15.08
N TRP A 436 21.87 19.18 -15.15
CA TRP A 436 22.29 17.86 -15.63
C TRP A 436 23.25 17.21 -14.66
N LEU A 437 23.08 15.91 -14.41
CA LEU A 437 24.02 15.09 -13.67
C LEU A 437 24.76 14.16 -14.63
N THR A 438 26.08 14.09 -14.55
CA THR A 438 26.92 13.20 -15.36
C THR A 438 27.76 12.30 -14.46
N SER A 439 27.70 10.99 -14.70
CA SER A 439 28.46 9.97 -13.97
C SER A 439 29.88 9.76 -14.53
N PRO A 440 30.78 9.09 -13.78
CA PRO A 440 32.13 8.75 -14.24
C PRO A 440 32.17 7.85 -15.48
N SER A 441 31.09 7.09 -15.75
CA SER A 441 30.94 6.26 -16.96
C SER A 441 30.77 7.11 -18.23
N GLY A 442 30.22 8.32 -18.08
CA GLY A 442 29.79 9.22 -19.14
C GLY A 442 28.27 9.28 -19.35
N THR A 443 27.47 8.49 -18.62
CA THR A 443 26.00 8.61 -18.60
C THR A 443 25.60 9.98 -18.09
N THR A 444 24.54 10.57 -18.65
CA THR A 444 24.10 11.93 -18.32
C THR A 444 22.57 12.03 -18.32
N ALA A 445 22.02 12.39 -17.17
CA ALA A 445 20.61 12.66 -16.97
C ALA A 445 20.34 14.18 -16.96
N LYS A 446 19.16 14.60 -17.44
CA LYS A 446 18.64 15.96 -17.24
C LYS A 446 17.70 15.90 -16.04
N ILE A 447 17.98 16.67 -15.00
CA ILE A 447 17.24 16.61 -13.74
C ILE A 447 16.18 17.72 -13.66
N LEU A 448 16.53 18.92 -14.12
CA LEU A 448 15.60 20.04 -14.26
C LEU A 448 15.72 20.65 -15.66
N SER A 449 14.61 21.16 -16.18
CA SER A 449 14.58 21.92 -17.43
C SER A 449 13.90 23.27 -17.25
N SER A 450 14.54 24.32 -17.76
CA SER A 450 13.96 25.65 -17.85
C SER A 450 12.82 25.73 -18.86
N THR A 451 11.81 26.53 -18.52
CA THR A 451 10.70 26.95 -19.40
C THR A 451 11.13 27.64 -20.70
N PHE A 452 12.35 28.19 -20.73
CA PHE A 452 12.94 28.83 -21.90
C PHE A 452 13.74 27.88 -22.79
N GLU A 453 14.18 26.74 -22.25
CA GLU A 453 14.81 25.67 -23.04
C GLU A 453 13.75 24.78 -23.69
N ASP A 454 12.81 24.29 -22.88
CA ASP A 454 11.71 23.41 -23.28
C ASP A 454 10.36 24.06 -22.96
N THR A 455 9.39 23.99 -23.90
CA THR A 455 8.05 24.55 -23.68
C THR A 455 7.31 23.77 -22.59
N GLY A 456 7.01 24.46 -21.48
CA GLY A 456 6.42 23.84 -20.28
C GLY A 456 7.45 23.19 -19.37
N GLY A 457 8.53 23.87 -19.01
CA GLY A 457 9.49 23.37 -18.01
C GLY A 457 8.84 23.12 -16.64
N ILE A 458 9.44 22.23 -15.83
CA ILE A 458 8.85 21.65 -14.61
C ILE A 458 8.24 22.69 -13.64
N LEU A 459 8.83 23.89 -13.59
CA LEU A 459 8.50 24.94 -12.62
C LEU A 459 7.85 26.18 -13.26
N GLU A 460 7.03 25.99 -14.30
CA GLU A 460 6.47 27.09 -15.13
C GLU A 460 5.69 28.16 -14.33
N ASP A 461 4.93 27.76 -13.31
CA ASP A 461 4.01 28.64 -12.56
C ASP A 461 4.49 29.04 -11.14
N VAL A 462 5.74 28.74 -10.74
CA VAL A 462 6.21 28.93 -9.35
C VAL A 462 6.61 30.39 -9.05
N ALA A 463 5.65 31.20 -8.61
CA ALA A 463 5.86 32.62 -8.34
C ALA A 463 6.44 32.94 -6.93
N GLY A 464 7.75 33.18 -6.83
CA GLY A 464 8.39 33.71 -5.60
C GLY A 464 9.91 33.53 -5.54
N GLU A 465 10.53 33.92 -4.42
CA GLU A 465 11.91 33.49 -4.07
C GLU A 465 11.90 31.96 -3.93
N SER A 466 12.43 31.26 -4.93
CA SER A 466 12.17 29.83 -5.15
C SER A 466 13.40 28.96 -4.94
N ASP A 467 14.15 29.23 -3.87
CA ASP A 467 15.37 28.50 -3.53
C ASP A 467 15.11 27.00 -3.23
N PHE A 468 16.12 26.16 -3.47
CA PHE A 468 16.17 24.80 -2.94
C PHE A 468 16.95 24.80 -1.61
N ALA A 469 16.31 24.30 -0.55
CA ALA A 469 16.88 24.22 0.78
C ALA A 469 16.56 22.85 1.40
N ASP A 470 17.58 22.05 1.71
CA ASP A 470 17.42 20.66 2.17
C ASP A 470 16.44 19.87 1.26
N THR A 471 16.54 20.06 -0.06
CA THR A 471 15.76 19.31 -1.04
C THR A 471 16.49 18.04 -1.46
N VAL A 472 15.75 16.94 -1.58
CA VAL A 472 16.20 15.69 -2.17
C VAL A 472 15.44 15.52 -3.49
N ILE A 473 16.16 15.20 -4.56
CA ILE A 473 15.59 14.73 -5.82
C ILE A 473 15.83 13.22 -5.88
N ASP A 474 14.74 12.51 -6.12
CA ASP A 474 14.47 11.14 -5.71
C ASP A 474 13.34 10.66 -6.63
N ASP A 475 13.56 9.66 -7.48
CA ASP A 475 12.59 9.27 -8.50
C ASP A 475 11.38 8.56 -7.85
N GLU A 476 11.63 7.84 -6.76
CA GLU A 476 10.69 7.11 -5.91
C GLU A 476 9.85 8.02 -5.00
N ALA A 477 10.24 9.30 -4.84
CA ALA A 477 9.52 10.24 -3.98
C ALA A 477 8.05 10.45 -4.42
N PRO A 478 7.07 10.38 -3.49
CA PRO A 478 5.64 10.38 -3.84
C PRO A 478 5.08 11.75 -4.26
N LEU A 479 5.88 12.81 -4.24
CA LEU A 479 5.48 14.17 -4.60
C LEU A 479 6.29 14.65 -5.80
N SER A 480 5.62 15.04 -6.89
CA SER A 480 6.30 15.65 -8.03
C SER A 480 6.64 17.12 -7.75
N LEU A 481 7.88 17.52 -8.01
CA LEU A 481 8.39 18.87 -7.82
C LEU A 481 7.56 19.93 -8.56
N GLY A 482 7.04 19.61 -9.74
CA GLY A 482 6.19 20.51 -10.54
C GLY A 482 4.82 20.82 -9.91
N SER A 483 4.44 20.10 -8.85
CA SER A 483 3.23 20.38 -8.05
C SER A 483 3.52 21.16 -6.75
N ALA A 484 4.80 21.35 -6.42
CA ALA A 484 5.25 22.04 -5.21
C ALA A 484 5.41 23.55 -5.42
N ASN A 485 5.57 24.30 -4.32
CA ASN A 485 5.84 25.74 -4.34
C ASN A 485 7.09 26.03 -3.51
N GLY A 486 7.94 26.95 -3.98
CA GLY A 486 9.19 27.32 -3.33
C GLY A 486 9.02 28.09 -2.00
N PRO A 487 10.05 28.11 -1.13
CA PRO A 487 11.31 27.38 -1.26
C PRO A 487 11.09 25.87 -1.07
N PHE A 488 11.78 25.07 -1.88
CA PHE A 488 11.60 23.62 -1.91
C PHE A 488 12.35 22.97 -0.74
N THR A 489 11.69 22.08 -0.01
CA THR A 489 12.23 21.37 1.17
C THR A 489 11.61 19.95 1.22
N GLY A 490 12.42 18.91 1.44
CA GLY A 490 11.95 17.51 1.41
C GLY A 490 12.27 16.78 0.09
N SER A 491 11.73 15.56 -0.07
CA SER A 491 11.98 14.71 -1.25
C SER A 491 10.94 14.92 -2.35
N PHE A 492 11.38 14.98 -3.62
CA PHE A 492 10.52 15.13 -4.79
C PHE A 492 11.04 14.38 -6.02
N ASN A 493 10.14 13.74 -6.75
CA ASN A 493 10.43 13.30 -8.11
C ASN A 493 10.35 14.47 -9.10
N VAL A 494 11.01 14.31 -10.24
CA VAL A 494 11.07 15.33 -11.30
C VAL A 494 10.38 14.88 -12.59
N ASN A 495 9.61 13.80 -12.54
CA ASN A 495 8.97 13.15 -13.69
C ASN A 495 8.11 14.13 -14.49
N HIS A 496 8.55 14.43 -15.70
CA HIS A 496 7.97 15.47 -16.53
C HIS A 496 8.40 15.34 -18.01
N PRO A 497 7.53 15.59 -19.00
CA PRO A 497 7.84 15.53 -20.43
C PRO A 497 9.09 16.30 -20.93
N SER A 498 9.63 17.23 -20.15
CA SER A 498 10.85 17.99 -20.47
C SER A 498 12.16 17.35 -19.98
N VAL A 499 12.09 16.33 -19.12
CA VAL A 499 13.28 15.61 -18.60
C VAL A 499 13.20 14.10 -18.82
N GLY A 500 11.99 13.54 -18.85
CA GLY A 500 11.72 12.11 -18.89
C GLY A 500 10.94 11.66 -17.65
N ASP A 501 10.71 10.36 -17.57
CA ASP A 501 10.32 9.67 -16.35
C ASP A 501 11.59 9.04 -15.77
N ASP A 502 11.72 9.04 -14.44
CA ASP A 502 12.77 8.43 -13.63
C ASP A 502 14.22 8.72 -14.12
N PRO A 503 14.66 10.01 -14.16
CA PRO A 503 15.96 10.38 -14.73
C PRO A 503 17.19 9.97 -13.89
N LEU A 504 17.06 9.68 -12.59
CA LEU A 504 18.15 9.16 -11.75
C LEU A 504 18.33 7.65 -11.91
N ALA A 505 17.26 6.90 -12.21
CA ALA A 505 17.33 5.47 -12.52
C ALA A 505 18.34 5.11 -13.63
N ALA A 506 18.63 6.06 -14.53
CA ALA A 506 19.66 5.93 -15.58
C ALA A 506 21.08 5.62 -15.07
N PHE A 507 21.37 5.76 -13.77
CA PHE A 507 22.67 5.47 -13.16
C PHE A 507 22.71 4.13 -12.39
N ILE A 508 21.58 3.44 -12.24
CA ILE A 508 21.49 2.16 -11.53
C ILE A 508 22.33 1.10 -12.27
N GLY A 509 23.02 0.25 -11.51
CA GLY A 509 23.98 -0.74 -12.02
C GLY A 509 25.33 -0.18 -12.48
N GLU A 510 25.53 1.15 -12.52
CA GLU A 510 26.86 1.72 -12.74
C GLU A 510 27.74 1.60 -11.50
N ASN A 511 29.07 1.52 -11.67
CA ASN A 511 30.00 1.72 -10.56
C ASN A 511 30.16 3.23 -10.31
N ALA A 512 29.94 3.68 -9.07
CA ALA A 512 29.97 5.10 -8.70
C ALA A 512 31.37 5.75 -8.68
N ALA A 513 32.45 4.98 -8.87
CA ALA A 513 33.82 5.43 -8.64
C ALA A 513 34.29 6.52 -9.61
N GLY A 514 34.68 7.66 -9.04
CA GLY A 514 35.35 8.76 -9.73
C GLY A 514 34.53 10.04 -9.81
N THR A 515 34.89 10.93 -10.72
CA THR A 515 34.35 12.29 -10.76
C THR A 515 32.93 12.36 -11.32
N TRP A 516 31.96 12.64 -10.46
CA TRP A 516 30.60 13.04 -10.82
C TRP A 516 30.55 14.55 -11.08
N THR A 517 29.76 14.98 -12.07
CA THR A 517 29.63 16.40 -12.45
C THR A 517 28.17 16.82 -12.43
N LEU A 518 27.83 17.80 -11.59
CA LEU A 518 26.57 18.53 -11.66
C LEU A 518 26.78 19.81 -12.49
N ARG A 519 26.08 19.93 -13.62
CA ARG A 519 26.10 21.10 -14.49
C ARG A 519 24.80 21.88 -14.35
N LEU A 520 24.91 23.19 -14.18
CA LEU A 520 23.79 24.12 -14.04
C LEU A 520 23.90 25.22 -15.09
N GLN A 521 22.77 25.66 -15.64
CA GLN A 521 22.73 26.75 -16.60
C GLN A 521 21.42 27.55 -16.50
N ASP A 522 21.56 28.87 -16.45
CA ASP A 522 20.47 29.84 -16.47
C ASP A 522 20.08 30.20 -17.92
N TRP A 523 18.79 30.25 -18.21
CA TRP A 523 18.21 30.51 -19.53
C TRP A 523 17.44 31.85 -19.65
N ALA A 524 17.26 32.60 -18.56
CA ALA A 524 16.53 33.88 -18.56
C ALA A 524 17.45 35.09 -18.29
N GLU A 525 16.94 36.31 -18.55
CA GLU A 525 17.64 37.58 -18.28
C GLU A 525 17.18 38.16 -16.93
N ASP A 526 18.07 38.92 -16.27
CA ASP A 526 17.88 39.71 -15.03
C ASP A 526 18.00 38.93 -13.69
N ASP A 527 18.14 37.60 -13.73
CA ASP A 527 18.22 36.75 -12.54
C ASP A 527 19.63 36.13 -12.33
N THR A 528 19.93 35.75 -11.09
CA THR A 528 21.21 35.11 -10.72
C THR A 528 21.05 34.20 -9.52
N GLY A 529 22.03 33.32 -9.30
CA GLY A 529 22.08 32.48 -8.12
C GLY A 529 23.45 32.00 -7.69
N THR A 530 23.45 31.08 -6.73
CA THR A 530 24.66 30.45 -6.18
C THR A 530 24.29 29.06 -5.68
N LEU A 531 24.95 28.04 -6.24
CA LEU A 531 24.98 26.71 -5.67
C LEU A 531 25.98 26.74 -4.51
N ARG A 532 25.51 26.54 -3.28
CA ARG A 532 26.31 26.62 -2.05
C ARG A 532 26.60 25.27 -1.43
N ASN A 533 25.67 24.33 -1.56
CA ASN A 533 25.84 22.95 -1.12
C ASN A 533 24.99 22.00 -1.97
N TRP A 534 25.60 20.88 -2.38
CA TRP A 534 24.92 19.75 -2.97
C TRP A 534 25.70 18.46 -2.69
N GLY A 535 25.07 17.32 -2.90
CA GLY A 535 25.71 16.02 -2.83
C GLY A 535 24.95 14.95 -3.59
N LEU A 536 25.52 13.75 -3.59
CA LEU A 536 24.83 12.53 -4.00
C LEU A 536 24.76 11.60 -2.80
N GLN A 537 23.64 10.92 -2.68
CA GLN A 537 23.43 9.82 -1.77
C GLN A 537 23.31 8.57 -2.62
N PHE A 538 24.32 7.70 -2.55
CA PHE A 538 24.33 6.42 -3.27
C PHE A 538 23.89 5.33 -2.32
N THR A 539 23.03 4.43 -2.75
CA THR A 539 22.77 3.16 -2.06
C THR A 539 23.48 2.05 -2.84
N SER A 540 24.12 1.13 -2.12
CA SER A 540 24.62 -0.14 -2.65
C SER A 540 23.88 -1.30 -2.01
N GLY A 541 23.57 -2.32 -2.81
CA GLY A 541 22.88 -3.54 -2.42
C GLY A 541 22.43 -4.33 -3.65
N PRO A 542 21.46 -5.25 -3.52
CA PRO A 542 20.69 -5.75 -4.66
C PRO A 542 20.09 -4.58 -5.44
N ILE A 543 19.97 -4.73 -6.76
CA ILE A 543 19.26 -3.75 -7.58
C ILE A 543 17.77 -4.07 -7.45
N PHE A 544 17.14 -3.52 -6.42
CA PHE A 544 15.69 -3.48 -6.33
C PHE A 544 15.15 -2.58 -7.46
N ASP A 545 13.96 -2.89 -7.99
CA ASP A 545 13.26 -1.92 -8.82
C ASP A 545 12.32 -1.03 -7.99
N ARG A 546 11.79 0.01 -8.63
CA ARG A 546 10.97 1.07 -8.01
C ARG A 546 9.67 0.62 -7.35
N TYR A 547 9.27 -0.64 -7.52
CA TYR A 547 8.05 -1.18 -6.92
C TYR A 547 8.26 -1.89 -5.59
N GLU A 548 9.53 -2.11 -5.23
CA GLU A 548 9.89 -2.87 -4.05
C GLU A 548 9.62 -2.11 -2.73
N PRO A 549 9.21 -2.80 -1.66
CA PRO A 549 8.93 -4.24 -1.63
C PRO A 549 7.55 -4.55 -2.23
N ASN A 550 7.48 -5.46 -3.20
CA ASN A 550 6.23 -6.01 -3.74
C ASN A 550 6.14 -7.56 -3.71
N ASP A 551 7.03 -8.20 -2.97
CA ASP A 551 7.08 -9.63 -2.55
C ASP A 551 5.79 -10.29 -2.06
N SER A 552 4.73 -9.52 -1.77
CA SER A 552 3.53 -10.06 -1.16
C SER A 552 2.23 -9.38 -1.58
N VAL A 553 1.11 -10.11 -1.44
CA VAL A 553 -0.24 -9.63 -1.78
C VAL A 553 -0.64 -8.30 -1.11
N PRO A 554 -0.33 -8.03 0.18
CA PRO A 554 -0.55 -6.71 0.79
C PRO A 554 0.24 -5.59 0.13
N GLN A 555 1.49 -5.87 -0.25
CA GLN A 555 2.41 -4.93 -0.90
C GLN A 555 2.09 -4.73 -2.40
N ALA A 556 1.44 -5.71 -3.03
CA ALA A 556 1.19 -5.81 -4.47
C ALA A 556 0.82 -4.48 -5.15
N VAL A 557 1.62 -4.07 -6.14
CA VAL A 557 1.53 -2.77 -6.83
C VAL A 557 0.18 -2.57 -7.48
N PHE A 558 -0.52 -1.47 -7.17
CA PHE A 558 -1.80 -1.19 -7.82
C PHE A 558 -1.61 -0.49 -9.16
N LEU A 559 -1.62 -1.28 -10.23
CA LEU A 559 -1.61 -0.77 -11.61
C LEU A 559 -2.88 0.01 -11.99
N GLY A 560 -3.93 -0.07 -11.16
CA GLY A 560 -5.12 0.74 -11.27
C GLY A 560 -6.31 0.06 -11.96
N GLN A 561 -7.23 0.90 -12.42
CA GLN A 561 -8.40 0.53 -13.22
C GLN A 561 -8.03 0.64 -14.71
N VAL A 562 -7.26 -0.32 -15.22
CA VAL A 562 -6.55 -0.20 -16.50
C VAL A 562 -7.41 -0.54 -17.72
N GLY A 563 -6.87 -0.22 -18.91
CA GLY A 563 -7.30 -0.80 -20.20
C GLY A 563 -6.13 -1.50 -20.88
N SER A 564 -5.00 -0.80 -20.99
CA SER A 564 -3.68 -1.40 -21.08
C SER A 564 -2.72 -0.60 -20.21
N VAL A 565 -1.79 -1.28 -19.55
CA VAL A 565 -0.65 -0.72 -18.82
C VAL A 565 0.59 -1.53 -19.18
N THR A 566 1.74 -0.87 -19.22
CA THR A 566 3.05 -1.51 -19.28
C THR A 566 3.85 -1.04 -18.08
N VAL A 567 4.58 -1.95 -17.48
CA VAL A 567 5.56 -1.74 -16.44
C VAL A 567 6.89 -2.18 -17.03
N ASP A 568 7.80 -1.23 -17.23
CA ASP A 568 9.13 -1.47 -17.80
C ASP A 568 10.20 -1.32 -16.70
N ASP A 569 11.37 -1.91 -16.97
CA ASP A 569 12.59 -1.86 -16.15
C ASP A 569 12.40 -2.37 -14.71
N VAL A 570 11.70 -3.50 -14.58
CA VAL A 570 11.47 -4.25 -13.32
C VAL A 570 12.34 -5.51 -13.28
N ASN A 571 12.60 -6.08 -12.10
CA ASN A 571 13.46 -7.25 -12.00
C ASN A 571 13.21 -8.14 -10.79
N ILE A 572 13.32 -9.45 -11.03
CA ILE A 572 13.46 -10.46 -9.99
C ILE A 572 14.96 -10.48 -9.58
N HIS A 573 15.31 -10.06 -8.38
CA HIS A 573 16.68 -9.87 -7.91
C HIS A 573 17.32 -11.12 -7.27
N ASP A 574 16.53 -12.11 -6.83
CA ASP A 574 17.01 -13.45 -6.45
C ASP A 574 15.92 -14.55 -6.56
N GLY A 575 16.06 -15.67 -5.86
CA GLY A 575 15.13 -16.81 -5.92
C GLY A 575 14.03 -16.81 -4.86
N LEU A 576 13.96 -15.80 -4.01
CA LEU A 576 12.92 -15.57 -3.01
C LEU A 576 12.05 -14.35 -3.31
N ASP A 577 12.56 -13.41 -4.12
CA ASP A 577 11.82 -12.32 -4.75
C ASP A 577 10.60 -12.85 -5.54
N ILE A 578 9.43 -12.31 -5.21
CA ILE A 578 8.15 -12.64 -5.87
C ILE A 578 7.31 -11.36 -6.05
N ASP A 579 7.59 -10.64 -7.13
CA ASP A 579 6.78 -9.55 -7.66
C ASP A 579 5.25 -9.80 -7.70
N PHE A 580 4.48 -9.12 -6.85
CA PHE A 580 3.01 -9.04 -6.98
C PHE A 580 2.54 -7.71 -7.58
N TYR A 581 1.67 -7.80 -8.58
CA TYR A 581 0.91 -6.70 -9.17
C TYR A 581 -0.59 -6.94 -9.01
N ARG A 582 -1.37 -5.89 -8.75
CA ARG A 582 -2.84 -5.96 -8.67
C ARG A 582 -3.51 -4.94 -9.58
N PHE A 583 -4.61 -5.35 -10.21
CA PHE A 583 -5.39 -4.51 -11.12
C PHE A 583 -6.88 -4.82 -11.06
N GLN A 584 -7.72 -3.84 -11.39
CA GLN A 584 -9.18 -4.03 -11.39
C GLN A 584 -9.73 -4.09 -12.81
N ALA A 585 -10.49 -5.15 -13.12
CA ALA A 585 -11.16 -5.26 -14.41
C ALA A 585 -12.41 -4.37 -14.44
N THR A 586 -12.51 -3.50 -15.44
CA THR A 586 -13.70 -2.64 -15.62
C THR A 586 -14.90 -3.39 -16.18
N HIS A 587 -14.64 -4.42 -17.00
CA HIS A 587 -15.63 -5.11 -17.81
C HIS A 587 -15.45 -6.63 -17.81
N ASP A 588 -16.57 -7.34 -18.00
CA ASP A 588 -16.58 -8.77 -18.29
C ASP A 588 -15.88 -9.03 -19.64
N GLY A 589 -14.92 -9.95 -19.69
CA GLY A 589 -14.25 -10.32 -20.94
C GLY A 589 -12.99 -11.16 -20.72
N THR A 590 -11.98 -10.98 -21.59
CA THR A 590 -10.68 -11.66 -21.50
C THR A 590 -9.59 -10.62 -21.24
N ALA A 591 -8.85 -10.78 -20.15
CA ALA A 591 -7.60 -10.06 -19.91
C ALA A 591 -6.41 -10.82 -20.52
N THR A 592 -5.33 -10.09 -20.82
CA THR A 592 -4.02 -10.62 -21.19
C THR A 592 -2.98 -10.04 -20.24
N VAL A 593 -2.08 -10.88 -19.76
CA VAL A 593 -0.85 -10.49 -19.05
C VAL A 593 0.30 -11.04 -19.87
N ASP A 594 1.31 -10.23 -20.15
CA ASP A 594 2.48 -10.56 -20.96
C ASP A 594 3.73 -10.15 -20.17
N VAL A 595 4.64 -11.10 -19.92
CA VAL A 595 5.95 -10.87 -19.29
C VAL A 595 7.02 -11.09 -20.37
N GLN A 596 7.96 -10.16 -20.52
CA GLN A 596 9.07 -10.23 -21.48
C GLN A 596 10.40 -10.09 -20.76
N PHE A 597 11.31 -11.04 -20.96
CA PHE A 597 12.55 -11.19 -20.20
C PHE A 597 13.59 -11.93 -21.07
N THR A 598 14.82 -12.11 -20.58
CA THR A 598 15.85 -12.87 -21.34
C THR A 598 16.00 -14.28 -20.76
N HIS A 599 15.52 -15.32 -21.45
CA HIS A 599 15.60 -16.71 -20.96
C HIS A 599 17.05 -17.23 -20.79
N ALA A 600 18.04 -16.53 -21.36
CA ALA A 600 19.46 -16.84 -21.16
C ALA A 600 20.01 -16.41 -19.79
N GLU A 601 19.25 -15.62 -19.02
CA GLU A 601 19.65 -15.05 -17.72
C GLU A 601 18.95 -15.77 -16.55
N GLY A 602 17.71 -16.24 -16.75
CA GLY A 602 16.90 -17.08 -15.86
C GLY A 602 15.55 -17.39 -16.51
N ASP A 603 14.75 -18.33 -16.00
CA ASP A 603 13.40 -18.60 -16.53
C ASP A 603 12.33 -18.05 -15.58
N LEU A 604 11.43 -17.21 -16.09
CA LEU A 604 10.37 -16.60 -15.29
C LEU A 604 9.04 -17.38 -15.40
N THR A 605 8.21 -17.27 -14.37
CA THR A 605 6.86 -17.80 -14.30
C THR A 605 5.91 -16.70 -13.89
N VAL A 606 4.75 -16.62 -14.56
CA VAL A 606 3.66 -15.71 -14.17
C VAL A 606 2.43 -16.50 -13.73
N ARG A 607 1.88 -16.19 -12.55
CA ARG A 607 0.68 -16.80 -11.98
C ARG A 607 -0.41 -15.74 -11.83
N ILE A 608 -1.64 -16.08 -12.20
CA ILE A 608 -2.79 -15.19 -12.14
C ILE A 608 -3.73 -15.65 -11.04
N LEU A 609 -4.01 -14.78 -10.06
CA LEU A 609 -4.88 -15.06 -8.93
C LEU A 609 -6.17 -14.23 -8.98
N ASP A 610 -7.25 -14.78 -8.42
CA ASP A 610 -8.50 -14.03 -8.18
C ASP A 610 -8.44 -13.19 -6.89
N GLN A 611 -9.45 -12.36 -6.64
CA GLN A 611 -9.58 -11.55 -5.42
C GLN A 611 -9.62 -12.33 -4.09
N PHE A 612 -9.65 -13.66 -4.14
CA PHE A 612 -9.58 -14.56 -2.98
C PHE A 612 -8.28 -15.39 -3.00
N LEU A 613 -7.30 -14.98 -3.80
CA LEU A 613 -5.98 -15.58 -3.99
C LEU A 613 -5.99 -17.02 -4.52
N ASN A 614 -7.07 -17.42 -5.19
CA ASN A 614 -7.10 -18.70 -5.90
C ASN A 614 -6.47 -18.51 -7.29
N GLU A 615 -5.55 -19.40 -7.65
CA GLU A 615 -4.98 -19.43 -8.99
C GLU A 615 -6.06 -19.71 -10.05
N ILE A 616 -6.17 -18.80 -11.01
CA ILE A 616 -7.01 -18.92 -12.20
C ILE A 616 -6.27 -19.71 -13.28
N THR A 617 -5.00 -19.37 -13.49
CA THR A 617 -4.10 -19.94 -14.50
C THR A 617 -2.67 -19.46 -14.27
N SER A 618 -1.69 -20.14 -14.85
CA SER A 618 -0.30 -19.70 -14.94
C SER A 618 0.20 -19.70 -16.39
N GLY A 619 1.28 -18.95 -16.63
CA GLY A 619 2.12 -19.00 -17.81
C GLY A 619 3.47 -19.55 -17.40
N GLN A 620 3.89 -20.61 -18.08
CA GLN A 620 5.23 -21.16 -18.01
C GLN A 620 5.64 -21.48 -19.44
N SER A 621 6.62 -20.76 -19.96
CA SER A 621 7.24 -21.06 -21.24
C SER A 621 8.66 -21.59 -21.00
N GLY A 622 9.47 -21.62 -22.05
CA GLY A 622 10.94 -21.74 -21.98
C GLY A 622 11.52 -21.00 -23.17
N ASP A 623 10.84 -19.91 -23.53
CA ASP A 623 11.06 -18.96 -24.60
C ASP A 623 11.14 -17.57 -23.89
N ASP A 624 11.59 -16.51 -24.58
CA ASP A 624 11.82 -15.18 -23.95
C ASP A 624 10.52 -14.40 -23.53
N ASN A 625 9.37 -15.08 -23.33
CA ASN A 625 8.11 -14.44 -22.92
C ASN A 625 6.99 -15.38 -22.36
N GLU A 626 6.34 -14.99 -21.25
CA GLU A 626 5.10 -15.62 -20.77
C GLU A 626 3.88 -14.75 -21.08
N THR A 627 3.05 -15.20 -22.05
CA THR A 627 1.72 -14.61 -22.29
C THR A 627 0.61 -15.46 -21.70
N VAL A 628 -0.23 -14.89 -20.85
CA VAL A 628 -1.40 -15.54 -20.22
C VAL A 628 -2.70 -14.81 -20.58
N GLN A 629 -3.74 -15.58 -20.96
CA GLN A 629 -5.07 -15.04 -21.24
C GLN A 629 -6.15 -15.72 -20.39
N PHE A 630 -6.96 -14.94 -19.70
CA PHE A 630 -7.93 -15.45 -18.72
C PHE A 630 -9.21 -14.60 -18.65
N PRO A 631 -10.35 -15.18 -18.22
CA PRO A 631 -11.61 -14.44 -18.12
C PRO A 631 -11.63 -13.54 -16.88
N VAL A 632 -12.09 -12.31 -17.06
CA VAL A 632 -12.29 -11.32 -15.99
C VAL A 632 -13.76 -10.88 -15.89
N ALA A 633 -14.14 -10.36 -14.72
CA ALA A 633 -15.47 -9.86 -14.40
C ALA A 633 -15.42 -8.39 -13.92
N ALA A 634 -16.41 -7.60 -14.29
CA ALA A 634 -16.47 -6.18 -13.97
C ALA A 634 -16.47 -5.90 -12.46
N GLY A 635 -15.55 -5.04 -12.01
CA GLY A 635 -15.36 -4.62 -10.62
C GLY A 635 -14.54 -5.57 -9.75
N PHE A 636 -14.11 -6.72 -10.28
CA PHE A 636 -13.25 -7.67 -9.54
C PHE A 636 -11.77 -7.27 -9.66
N VAL A 637 -11.03 -7.49 -8.57
CA VAL A 637 -9.57 -7.34 -8.51
C VAL A 637 -8.91 -8.66 -8.88
N TYR A 638 -7.81 -8.58 -9.61
CA TYR A 638 -6.96 -9.68 -10.03
C TYR A 638 -5.52 -9.37 -9.66
N TYR A 639 -4.74 -10.42 -9.43
CA TYR A 639 -3.32 -10.33 -9.15
C TYR A 639 -2.53 -11.06 -10.24
N ALA A 640 -1.39 -10.49 -10.63
CA ALA A 640 -0.33 -11.19 -11.34
C ALA A 640 0.86 -11.31 -10.36
N GLU A 641 1.36 -12.52 -10.24
CA GLU A 641 2.53 -12.91 -9.44
C GLU A 641 3.61 -13.30 -10.46
N VAL A 642 4.77 -12.65 -10.44
CA VAL A 642 5.94 -12.98 -11.27
C VAL A 642 7.02 -13.55 -10.34
N SER A 643 7.76 -14.57 -10.78
CA SER A 643 8.76 -15.27 -9.97
C SER A 643 9.75 -16.04 -10.84
N SER A 644 10.96 -16.29 -10.34
CA SER A 644 11.97 -17.14 -10.99
C SER A 644 11.69 -18.63 -10.78
N GLU A 645 11.70 -19.46 -11.84
CA GLU A 645 11.53 -20.93 -11.69
C GLU A 645 12.81 -21.62 -11.19
N ASP A 646 13.99 -21.13 -11.58
CA ASP A 646 15.29 -21.71 -11.22
C ASP A 646 16.09 -20.91 -10.18
N GLY A 647 15.48 -19.84 -9.65
CA GLY A 647 16.05 -18.96 -8.65
C GLY A 647 17.20 -18.08 -9.17
N GLN A 648 17.32 -17.93 -10.49
CA GLN A 648 18.21 -16.94 -11.09
C GLN A 648 17.51 -15.58 -11.20
N PRO A 649 18.25 -14.47 -10.97
CA PRO A 649 17.71 -13.13 -11.17
C PRO A 649 17.47 -12.83 -12.66
N ASN A 650 16.47 -12.01 -12.96
CA ASN A 650 16.17 -11.59 -14.33
C ASN A 650 15.42 -10.26 -14.38
N SER A 651 15.80 -9.38 -15.31
CA SER A 651 15.07 -8.13 -15.59
C SER A 651 14.01 -8.38 -16.66
N TYR A 652 12.82 -7.79 -16.47
CA TYR A 652 11.68 -8.01 -17.34
C TYR A 652 10.81 -6.76 -17.54
N SER A 653 9.81 -6.87 -18.41
CA SER A 653 8.69 -5.94 -18.47
C SER A 653 7.35 -6.67 -18.47
N LEU A 654 6.34 -6.05 -17.86
CA LEU A 654 5.00 -6.58 -17.66
C LEU A 654 3.98 -5.71 -18.41
N ALA A 655 3.25 -6.27 -19.37
CA ALA A 655 2.10 -5.63 -19.98
C ALA A 655 0.79 -6.29 -19.54
N VAL A 656 -0.12 -5.50 -18.95
CA VAL A 656 -1.46 -5.96 -18.56
C VAL A 656 -2.52 -5.25 -19.40
N THR A 657 -3.29 -6.03 -20.17
CA THR A 657 -4.42 -5.55 -20.98
C THR A 657 -5.71 -6.15 -20.47
N VAL A 658 -6.73 -5.33 -20.17
CA VAL A 658 -8.05 -5.80 -19.72
C VAL A 658 -9.17 -5.27 -20.64
N PRO A 659 -10.35 -5.92 -20.68
CA PRO A 659 -11.48 -5.44 -21.47
C PRO A 659 -11.90 -4.02 -21.08
N GLN A 660 -12.29 -3.20 -22.06
CA GLN A 660 -12.82 -1.85 -21.87
C GLN A 660 -14.27 -1.78 -22.35
N VAL A 661 -15.02 -0.73 -21.98
CA VAL A 661 -16.30 -0.46 -22.67
C VAL A 661 -15.95 -0.16 -24.13
N PRO A 662 -16.52 -0.85 -25.13
CA PRO A 662 -16.39 -0.40 -26.51
C PRO A 662 -16.99 1.00 -26.60
N GLY A 663 -16.20 1.99 -27.00
CA GLY A 663 -16.66 3.38 -27.15
C GLY A 663 -16.52 4.28 -25.92
N ASP A 664 -16.02 3.78 -24.79
CA ASP A 664 -15.51 4.65 -23.72
C ASP A 664 -14.09 5.06 -24.10
N PHE A 665 -13.92 6.36 -24.36
CA PHE A 665 -12.64 6.94 -24.77
C PHE A 665 -12.08 7.90 -23.73
N SER A 666 -12.87 8.21 -22.70
CA SER A 666 -12.49 9.01 -21.55
C SER A 666 -11.89 8.17 -20.42
N GLY A 667 -12.15 6.86 -20.41
CA GLY A 667 -11.69 5.91 -19.39
C GLY A 667 -12.50 5.95 -18.09
N ASP A 668 -13.65 6.63 -18.08
CA ASP A 668 -14.46 6.85 -16.86
C ASP A 668 -15.44 5.71 -16.55
N GLY A 669 -15.50 4.68 -17.40
CA GLY A 669 -16.40 3.54 -17.29
C GLY A 669 -17.80 3.78 -17.86
N GLN A 670 -18.07 4.93 -18.47
CA GLN A 670 -19.34 5.28 -19.10
C GLN A 670 -19.14 5.71 -20.55
N VAL A 671 -20.13 5.46 -21.40
CA VAL A 671 -20.15 5.98 -22.78
C VAL A 671 -21.13 7.14 -22.84
N THR A 672 -20.59 8.35 -22.80
CA THR A 672 -21.34 9.60 -22.61
C THR A 672 -21.23 10.51 -23.84
N ALA A 673 -21.73 11.75 -23.74
CA ALA A 673 -21.50 12.77 -24.75
C ALA A 673 -20.02 13.16 -24.91
N LEU A 674 -19.20 13.00 -23.86
CA LEU A 674 -17.77 13.28 -23.89
C LEU A 674 -17.04 12.35 -24.87
N ASP A 675 -17.35 11.06 -24.84
CA ASP A 675 -16.74 10.04 -25.71
C ASP A 675 -17.14 10.23 -27.17
N ILE A 676 -18.38 10.69 -27.40
CA ILE A 676 -18.82 11.13 -28.72
C ILE A 676 -17.95 12.29 -29.22
N ASP A 677 -17.70 13.30 -28.37
CA ASP A 677 -16.86 14.45 -28.74
C ASP A 677 -15.38 14.08 -28.96
N LEU A 678 -14.84 13.13 -28.17
CA LEU A 678 -13.48 12.58 -28.34
C LEU A 678 -13.33 11.85 -29.69
N LEU A 679 -14.26 10.95 -30.03
CA LEU A 679 -14.24 10.25 -31.32
C LEU A 679 -14.32 11.24 -32.50
N PHE A 680 -15.15 12.27 -32.39
CA PHE A 680 -15.28 13.29 -33.43
C PHE A 680 -14.14 14.32 -33.46
N ALA A 681 -13.30 14.41 -32.44
CA ALA A 681 -12.01 15.08 -32.56
C ALA A 681 -11.12 14.31 -33.55
N GLU A 682 -11.00 13.00 -33.41
CA GLU A 682 -10.10 12.19 -34.24
C GLU A 682 -10.59 12.03 -35.69
N VAL A 683 -11.89 11.82 -35.91
CA VAL A 683 -12.48 11.85 -37.27
C VAL A 683 -12.23 13.19 -37.98
N ARG A 684 -12.19 14.32 -37.25
CA ARG A 684 -11.92 15.67 -37.78
C ARG A 684 -10.43 15.90 -38.03
N ASN A 685 -9.57 15.43 -37.11
CA ASN A 685 -8.12 15.53 -37.18
C ASN A 685 -7.54 14.62 -38.28
N GLY A 686 -8.25 13.55 -38.65
CA GLY A 686 -7.81 12.55 -39.62
C GLY A 686 -6.78 11.57 -39.04
N THR A 687 -6.68 11.53 -37.72
CA THR A 687 -5.88 10.59 -36.92
C THR A 687 -6.62 9.26 -36.79
N ASN A 688 -5.86 8.17 -36.75
CA ASN A 688 -6.42 6.81 -36.73
C ASN A 688 -5.92 6.07 -35.49
N GLY A 689 -6.21 6.63 -34.30
CA GLY A 689 -5.86 6.01 -33.02
C GLY A 689 -6.56 4.64 -32.88
N PRO A 690 -5.85 3.53 -32.61
CA PRO A 690 -6.43 2.19 -32.61
C PRO A 690 -7.63 2.02 -31.67
N GLN A 691 -7.66 2.72 -30.54
CA GLN A 691 -8.81 2.69 -29.63
C GLN A 691 -10.12 3.18 -30.28
N PHE A 692 -10.05 4.13 -31.22
CA PHE A 692 -11.21 4.78 -31.85
C PHE A 692 -11.76 4.01 -33.07
N ASP A 693 -11.07 2.96 -33.54
CA ASP A 693 -11.52 2.10 -34.65
C ASP A 693 -12.55 1.06 -34.15
N LEU A 694 -13.79 1.52 -33.98
CA LEU A 694 -14.91 0.70 -33.50
C LEU A 694 -15.44 -0.29 -34.55
N THR A 695 -14.99 -0.18 -35.80
CA THR A 695 -15.39 -1.05 -36.92
C THR A 695 -14.35 -2.08 -37.31
N GLY A 696 -13.09 -1.90 -36.90
CA GLY A 696 -11.97 -2.80 -37.14
C GLY A 696 -11.44 -2.75 -38.58
N ASP A 697 -11.59 -1.62 -39.27
CA ASP A 697 -11.13 -1.43 -40.67
C ASP A 697 -9.85 -0.58 -40.80
N SER A 698 -9.26 -0.20 -39.66
CA SER A 698 -8.06 0.64 -39.50
C SER A 698 -8.22 2.08 -39.96
N LEU A 699 -9.45 2.59 -40.08
CA LEU A 699 -9.76 3.99 -40.42
C LEU A 699 -10.78 4.57 -39.45
N VAL A 700 -10.40 5.55 -38.63
CA VAL A 700 -11.33 6.24 -37.72
C VAL A 700 -12.17 7.22 -38.52
N ASN A 701 -13.45 6.89 -38.74
CA ASN A 701 -14.30 7.60 -39.68
C ASN A 701 -15.79 7.64 -39.27
N ALA A 702 -16.66 8.08 -40.19
CA ALA A 702 -18.10 8.18 -39.94
C ALA A 702 -18.77 6.82 -39.64
N ALA A 703 -18.16 5.70 -40.04
CA ALA A 703 -18.64 4.36 -39.70
C ALA A 703 -18.49 4.05 -38.20
N ASP A 704 -17.42 4.51 -37.57
CA ASP A 704 -17.15 4.34 -36.13
C ASP A 704 -18.04 5.27 -35.32
N ALA A 705 -18.28 6.48 -35.79
CA ALA A 705 -19.29 7.38 -35.23
C ALA A 705 -20.71 6.77 -35.27
N ASP A 706 -21.13 6.21 -36.40
CA ASP A 706 -22.40 5.49 -36.52
C ASP A 706 -22.43 4.24 -35.61
N ARG A 707 -21.29 3.58 -35.39
CA ARG A 707 -21.16 2.44 -34.47
C ARG A 707 -21.33 2.88 -33.01
N LEU A 708 -20.67 3.97 -32.59
CA LEU A 708 -20.80 4.56 -31.26
C LEU A 708 -22.24 4.96 -30.98
N ILE A 709 -22.77 5.88 -31.77
CA ILE A 709 -24.05 6.54 -31.51
C ILE A 709 -25.23 5.57 -31.65
N LEU A 710 -25.28 4.80 -32.74
CA LEU A 710 -26.46 4.02 -33.10
C LEU A 710 -26.46 2.58 -32.55
N GLN A 711 -25.32 2.07 -32.08
CA GLN A 711 -25.17 0.65 -31.73
C GLN A 711 -24.55 0.39 -30.35
N ILE A 712 -23.62 1.24 -29.90
CA ILE A 712 -23.01 1.14 -28.57
C ILE A 712 -23.89 1.90 -27.56
N ILE A 713 -24.01 3.21 -27.72
CA ILE A 713 -24.94 4.04 -26.94
C ILE A 713 -26.38 3.64 -27.28
N GLY A 714 -26.66 3.37 -28.56
CA GLY A 714 -27.99 2.98 -29.02
C GLY A 714 -29.00 4.13 -29.06
N THR A 715 -28.51 5.36 -29.16
CA THR A 715 -29.32 6.57 -29.36
C THR A 715 -29.46 6.90 -30.86
N GLN A 716 -29.81 8.15 -31.21
CA GLN A 716 -29.89 8.69 -32.57
C GLN A 716 -29.31 10.10 -32.64
N TYR A 717 -28.73 10.43 -33.79
CA TYR A 717 -28.41 11.81 -34.14
C TYR A 717 -29.60 12.75 -33.92
N GLY A 718 -29.39 13.78 -33.09
CA GLY A 718 -30.43 14.71 -32.68
C GLY A 718 -30.84 14.60 -31.20
N ASP A 719 -30.50 13.51 -30.51
CA ASP A 719 -30.71 13.34 -29.06
C ASP A 719 -29.49 13.92 -28.32
N ALA A 720 -29.60 15.16 -27.82
CA ALA A 720 -28.51 15.88 -27.16
C ALA A 720 -28.40 15.55 -25.67
N ASN A 721 -29.47 15.08 -25.04
CA ASN A 721 -29.47 14.74 -23.61
C ASN A 721 -29.27 13.25 -23.32
N LEU A 722 -29.19 12.43 -24.38
CA LEU A 722 -29.05 10.96 -24.36
C LEU A 722 -30.21 10.25 -23.66
N ASP A 723 -31.44 10.79 -23.72
CA ASP A 723 -32.65 10.17 -23.14
C ASP A 723 -33.32 9.10 -24.04
N PHE A 724 -32.70 8.80 -25.18
CA PHE A 724 -33.09 7.86 -26.24
C PHE A 724 -34.29 8.32 -27.10
N MET A 725 -34.71 9.57 -26.99
CA MET A 725 -35.77 10.19 -27.79
C MET A 725 -35.33 11.53 -28.38
N VAL A 726 -35.48 11.70 -29.69
CA VAL A 726 -35.22 13.00 -30.33
C VAL A 726 -36.49 13.86 -30.21
N ASP A 727 -36.57 14.72 -29.20
CA ASP A 727 -37.81 15.40 -28.81
C ASP A 727 -37.66 16.94 -28.61
N GLY A 728 -38.59 17.57 -27.87
CA GLY A 728 -38.55 19.01 -27.61
C GLY A 728 -37.46 19.46 -26.63
N ASN A 729 -36.89 18.54 -25.85
CA ASN A 729 -35.80 18.79 -24.91
C ASN A 729 -34.50 19.06 -25.67
N ASP A 730 -34.14 18.25 -26.67
CA ASP A 730 -32.97 18.48 -27.53
C ASP A 730 -33.10 19.78 -28.32
N TYR A 731 -34.32 20.09 -28.77
CA TYR A 731 -34.59 21.36 -29.41
C TYR A 731 -34.42 22.54 -28.45
N ALA A 732 -34.56 22.35 -27.14
CA ALA A 732 -34.24 23.36 -26.14
C ALA A 732 -32.72 23.50 -25.94
N VAL A 733 -31.96 22.40 -25.98
CA VAL A 733 -30.48 22.41 -26.00
C VAL A 733 -29.98 23.19 -27.22
N TRP A 734 -30.39 22.80 -28.43
CA TRP A 734 -30.02 23.50 -29.66
C TRP A 734 -30.43 24.98 -29.65
N GLN A 735 -31.63 25.32 -29.14
CA GLN A 735 -32.04 26.72 -29.04
C GLN A 735 -31.15 27.58 -28.12
N THR A 736 -30.54 26.94 -27.12
CA THR A 736 -29.67 27.58 -26.11
C THR A 736 -28.26 27.76 -26.64
N ALA A 737 -27.73 26.77 -27.38
CA ALA A 737 -26.38 26.78 -27.93
C ALA A 737 -26.25 27.38 -29.34
N ARG A 738 -27.35 27.58 -30.09
CA ARG A 738 -27.31 28.06 -31.49
C ARG A 738 -26.41 29.29 -31.71
N PHE A 739 -25.59 29.20 -32.75
CA PHE A 739 -24.56 30.16 -33.16
C PHE A 739 -23.38 30.30 -32.20
N SER A 740 -23.20 29.37 -31.25
CA SER A 740 -21.95 29.23 -30.50
C SER A 740 -20.92 28.44 -31.30
N THR A 741 -19.65 28.77 -31.11
CA THR A 741 -18.49 27.99 -31.57
C THR A 741 -18.01 27.07 -30.45
N ASP A 742 -17.10 26.15 -30.77
CA ASP A 742 -16.43 25.27 -29.81
C ASP A 742 -17.41 24.37 -29.02
N THR A 743 -18.51 24.00 -29.69
CA THR A 743 -19.61 23.18 -29.14
C THR A 743 -19.44 21.70 -29.46
N GLY A 744 -19.82 20.83 -28.52
CA GLY A 744 -19.90 19.38 -28.68
C GLY A 744 -21.33 18.82 -28.70
N TRP A 745 -21.47 17.50 -28.58
CA TRP A 745 -22.75 16.77 -28.67
C TRP A 745 -23.78 17.27 -27.66
N ALA A 746 -23.36 17.47 -26.40
CA ALA A 746 -24.21 17.96 -25.32
C ALA A 746 -24.69 19.41 -25.52
N GLN A 747 -24.08 20.16 -26.45
CA GLN A 747 -24.53 21.47 -26.91
C GLN A 747 -25.34 21.40 -28.22
N ALA A 748 -25.73 20.20 -28.67
CA ALA A 748 -26.47 19.95 -29.91
C ALA A 748 -25.73 20.29 -31.21
N ASN A 749 -24.40 20.18 -31.20
CA ASN A 749 -23.61 20.02 -32.43
C ASN A 749 -23.67 18.54 -32.84
N PHE A 750 -24.47 18.22 -33.85
CA PHE A 750 -24.75 16.86 -34.34
C PHE A 750 -24.12 16.58 -35.73
N ASN A 751 -23.47 17.56 -36.34
CA ASN A 751 -22.71 17.40 -37.59
C ASN A 751 -21.19 17.50 -37.40
N PHE A 752 -20.76 17.87 -36.20
CA PHE A 752 -19.38 17.97 -35.70
C PHE A 752 -18.53 19.05 -36.35
N ASP A 753 -19.11 20.08 -36.96
CA ASP A 753 -18.34 21.19 -37.55
C ASP A 753 -17.85 22.26 -36.54
N GLN A 754 -17.98 21.96 -35.24
CA GLN A 754 -17.67 22.82 -34.08
C GLN A 754 -18.60 24.02 -33.88
N VAL A 755 -19.66 24.17 -34.69
CA VAL A 755 -20.60 25.30 -34.59
C VAL A 755 -22.04 24.79 -34.53
N THR A 756 -22.73 25.04 -33.42
CA THR A 756 -24.15 24.66 -33.31
C THR A 756 -25.02 25.56 -34.20
N ASP A 757 -25.42 25.09 -35.38
CA ASP A 757 -25.92 25.93 -36.49
C ASP A 757 -27.22 25.37 -37.12
N VAL A 758 -27.67 25.94 -38.24
CA VAL A 758 -28.86 25.47 -38.97
C VAL A 758 -28.67 24.04 -39.52
N SER A 759 -27.43 23.59 -39.71
CA SER A 759 -27.04 22.25 -40.12
C SER A 759 -27.42 21.22 -39.06
N ASP A 760 -27.15 21.48 -37.79
CA ASP A 760 -27.57 20.64 -36.66
C ASP A 760 -29.08 20.66 -36.46
N PHE A 761 -29.71 21.83 -36.65
CA PHE A 761 -31.16 21.89 -36.70
C PHE A 761 -31.72 20.98 -37.80
N ASN A 762 -31.04 20.86 -38.96
CA ASN A 762 -31.44 19.91 -40.00
C ASN A 762 -31.12 18.44 -39.63
N VAL A 763 -30.19 18.17 -38.71
CA VAL A 763 -30.03 16.84 -38.10
C VAL A 763 -31.22 16.56 -37.18
N TRP A 764 -31.40 17.33 -36.12
CA TRP A 764 -32.54 17.19 -35.20
C TRP A 764 -33.88 17.14 -35.94
N PHE A 765 -34.13 18.02 -36.91
CA PHE A 765 -35.41 18.07 -37.63
C PHE A 765 -35.69 16.83 -38.49
N ARG A 766 -34.65 16.12 -38.96
CA ARG A 766 -34.79 14.85 -39.68
C ARG A 766 -35.15 13.69 -38.74
N HIS A 767 -34.65 13.72 -37.51
CA HIS A 767 -34.82 12.65 -36.52
C HIS A 767 -35.91 12.92 -35.48
N ARG A 768 -36.45 14.14 -35.35
CA ARG A 768 -37.49 14.47 -34.36
C ARG A 768 -38.68 13.48 -34.35
N PHE A 769 -39.09 13.11 -33.16
CA PHE A 769 -40.09 12.08 -32.85
C PHE A 769 -39.67 10.64 -33.25
N THR A 770 -38.39 10.37 -33.50
CA THR A 770 -37.87 9.02 -33.42
C THR A 770 -37.44 8.70 -31.99
N SER A 771 -37.57 7.43 -31.63
CA SER A 771 -36.97 6.82 -30.43
C SER A 771 -36.16 5.63 -30.89
N ALA A 772 -35.10 5.26 -30.18
CA ALA A 772 -34.38 4.02 -30.46
C ALA A 772 -35.35 2.82 -30.35
N GLN A 773 -35.47 2.00 -31.40
CA GLN A 773 -36.38 0.85 -31.40
C GLN A 773 -35.74 -0.35 -30.71
N GLY A 774 -35.96 -0.54 -29.41
CA GLY A 774 -35.46 -1.77 -28.77
C GLY A 774 -35.70 -2.02 -27.28
N ALA A 775 -36.11 -1.03 -26.47
CA ALA A 775 -36.18 -1.19 -25.01
C ALA A 775 -37.36 -2.08 -24.52
N ALA A 776 -37.22 -3.39 -24.68
CA ALA A 776 -37.93 -4.34 -23.84
C ALA A 776 -37.33 -4.30 -22.43
N SER A 777 -38.17 -4.08 -21.42
CA SER A 777 -37.80 -3.85 -20.02
C SER A 777 -36.66 -4.75 -19.50
N GLN A 778 -35.46 -4.18 -19.36
CA GLN A 778 -34.47 -4.68 -18.41
C GLN A 778 -34.78 -4.08 -17.04
N SER A 779 -35.74 -4.68 -16.33
CA SER A 779 -35.70 -4.62 -14.87
C SER A 779 -34.50 -5.44 -14.41
N SER A 780 -33.75 -4.93 -13.44
CA SER A 780 -32.68 -5.63 -12.74
C SER A 780 -32.99 -7.12 -12.53
N ARG A 781 -32.26 -7.98 -13.25
CA ARG A 781 -32.16 -9.39 -12.92
C ARG A 781 -30.90 -9.56 -12.08
N THR A 782 -31.08 -9.74 -10.78
CA THR A 782 -30.07 -10.38 -9.93
C THR A 782 -29.58 -11.66 -10.62
N PRO A 783 -28.28 -11.83 -10.85
CA PRO A 783 -27.73 -13.09 -11.31
C PRO A 783 -28.08 -14.21 -10.34
N ALA A 784 -28.35 -15.40 -10.86
CA ALA A 784 -28.46 -16.59 -10.02
C ALA A 784 -27.05 -17.07 -9.65
N ALA A 785 -26.88 -17.51 -8.40
CA ALA A 785 -25.59 -18.02 -7.91
C ALA A 785 -25.03 -19.14 -8.81
N PRO A 786 -23.69 -19.19 -9.03
CA PRO A 786 -23.08 -20.20 -9.87
C PRO A 786 -23.24 -21.59 -9.27
N ALA A 787 -23.70 -22.54 -10.08
CA ALA A 787 -23.84 -23.94 -9.68
C ALA A 787 -22.49 -24.65 -9.81
N SER A 788 -21.91 -25.02 -8.67
CA SER A 788 -20.72 -25.88 -8.55
C SER A 788 -20.83 -27.10 -9.48
N SER A 789 -19.95 -27.19 -10.48
CA SER A 789 -19.97 -28.25 -11.48
C SER A 789 -18.65 -29.03 -11.48
N ALA A 790 -18.55 -29.98 -10.54
CA ALA A 790 -17.43 -30.93 -10.54
C ALA A 790 -17.45 -31.78 -11.83
N ALA A 791 -16.30 -31.90 -12.48
CA ALA A 791 -16.17 -32.67 -13.71
C ALA A 791 -16.35 -34.19 -13.47
N THR A 792 -16.90 -34.89 -14.45
CA THR A 792 -16.70 -36.34 -14.60
C THR A 792 -16.69 -36.73 -16.07
N LEU A 793 -15.50 -37.05 -16.58
CA LEU A 793 -15.27 -37.56 -17.93
C LEU A 793 -15.73 -39.03 -18.06
N VAL A 794 -16.70 -39.31 -18.93
CA VAL A 794 -16.87 -40.64 -19.56
C VAL A 794 -17.26 -40.48 -21.04
N SER A 795 -16.83 -41.44 -21.85
CA SER A 795 -16.63 -41.34 -23.30
C SER A 795 -17.84 -41.62 -24.21
N ALA A 796 -17.83 -40.94 -25.35
CA ALA A 796 -18.26 -41.32 -26.71
C ALA A 796 -19.37 -42.38 -26.93
N ALA A 797 -20.43 -41.98 -27.66
CA ALA A 797 -20.73 -42.55 -29.00
C ALA A 797 -21.91 -41.84 -29.71
N SER A 798 -21.86 -41.85 -31.05
CA SER A 798 -22.80 -41.26 -32.02
C SER A 798 -24.24 -41.80 -31.95
N LEU A 799 -25.24 -40.98 -32.34
CA LEU A 799 -26.07 -41.18 -33.56
C LEU A 799 -27.30 -40.23 -33.68
N GLN A 800 -27.40 -39.60 -34.85
CA GLN A 800 -28.62 -39.29 -35.65
C GLN A 800 -29.86 -38.58 -35.03
N SER A 801 -30.20 -37.45 -35.64
CA SER A 801 -31.56 -36.88 -35.68
C SER A 801 -32.57 -37.82 -36.37
N PRO A 802 -33.87 -37.59 -36.16
CA PRO A 802 -34.68 -37.20 -37.32
C PRO A 802 -35.63 -36.01 -37.08
N THR A 803 -36.16 -35.47 -38.17
CA THR A 803 -36.92 -34.21 -38.27
C THR A 803 -38.42 -34.43 -38.60
N ILE A 804 -39.20 -33.33 -38.60
CA ILE A 804 -40.58 -33.19 -39.15
C ILE A 804 -41.69 -33.81 -38.26
N GLY A 805 -42.86 -33.19 -38.02
CA GLY A 805 -43.48 -32.02 -38.66
C GLY A 805 -44.75 -31.50 -37.93
N PRO A 806 -45.59 -30.66 -38.60
CA PRO A 806 -46.38 -29.61 -37.92
C PRO A 806 -47.92 -29.80 -37.83
N ASN A 807 -48.56 -28.84 -37.14
CA ASN A 807 -49.96 -28.37 -37.18
C ASN A 807 -50.85 -28.68 -35.97
N GLY A 808 -51.49 -27.63 -35.41
CA GLY A 808 -52.58 -27.77 -34.44
C GLY A 808 -52.97 -26.46 -33.71
N ARG A 809 -53.82 -25.62 -34.31
CA ARG A 809 -54.49 -24.52 -33.58
C ARG A 809 -55.59 -25.09 -32.67
N THR A 810 -55.81 -24.54 -31.47
CA THR A 810 -56.99 -23.72 -31.12
C THR A 810 -57.22 -23.49 -29.61
N SER A 811 -57.90 -22.37 -29.33
CA SER A 811 -58.69 -22.04 -28.14
C SER A 811 -57.97 -21.49 -26.91
N ALA A 812 -58.64 -20.51 -26.28
CA ALA A 812 -58.17 -19.72 -25.15
C ALA A 812 -59.12 -19.89 -23.95
N ALA A 813 -58.62 -19.66 -22.74
CA ALA A 813 -59.42 -19.34 -21.57
C ALA A 813 -58.58 -18.53 -20.57
N ALA A 814 -59.08 -17.36 -20.16
CA ALA A 814 -58.67 -16.74 -18.90
C ALA A 814 -59.37 -17.46 -17.72
N PRO A 815 -58.96 -17.23 -16.46
CA PRO A 815 -59.80 -16.32 -15.68
C PRO A 815 -59.11 -15.48 -14.58
N ALA A 816 -59.86 -14.46 -14.15
CA ALA A 816 -59.97 -13.90 -12.80
C ALA A 816 -58.76 -13.19 -12.14
N ALA A 817 -58.90 -11.85 -12.04
CA ALA A 817 -58.23 -11.04 -11.02
C ALA A 817 -59.02 -11.04 -9.70
N ILE A 818 -58.33 -10.80 -8.57
CA ILE A 818 -58.91 -10.44 -7.27
C ILE A 818 -58.27 -9.12 -6.80
N VAL A 819 -59.04 -8.31 -6.09
CA VAL A 819 -58.79 -6.90 -5.77
C VAL A 819 -58.17 -6.72 -4.39
N ALA A 820 -57.21 -5.80 -4.27
CA ALA A 820 -56.94 -5.04 -3.03
C ALA A 820 -56.51 -3.61 -3.39
N ALA A 821 -56.90 -2.64 -2.56
CA ALA A 821 -56.69 -1.19 -2.76
C ALA A 821 -55.65 -0.65 -1.75
N PRO A 822 -55.12 0.57 -1.91
CA PRO A 822 -53.89 1.00 -1.24
C PRO A 822 -54.11 1.51 0.20
N ILE A 823 -53.02 1.59 0.96
CA ILE A 823 -52.92 2.34 2.21
C ILE A 823 -51.82 3.40 2.07
N ASP A 824 -52.09 4.55 2.67
CA ASP A 824 -51.43 5.84 2.51
C ASP A 824 -50.41 6.11 3.63
N ARG A 825 -49.34 6.88 3.33
CA ARG A 825 -48.50 7.61 4.29
C ARG A 825 -47.76 8.79 3.63
N GLU A 826 -48.26 10.00 3.85
CA GLU A 826 -47.40 11.20 3.91
C GLU A 826 -46.46 11.13 5.13
N SER A 827 -45.26 11.74 5.07
CA SER A 827 -45.04 13.09 5.65
C SER A 827 -43.56 13.55 5.74
N ILE A 828 -43.25 14.68 5.09
CA ILE A 828 -42.50 15.87 5.61
C ILE A 828 -41.03 15.61 6.10
N LEU A 829 -39.97 16.20 5.54
CA LEU A 829 -39.58 17.63 5.61
C LEU A 829 -38.65 18.08 4.47
N ARG A 830 -38.93 19.26 3.89
CA ARG A 830 -37.94 20.11 3.20
C ARG A 830 -37.49 21.22 4.15
N ARG A 831 -36.22 21.66 4.07
CA ARG A 831 -35.77 22.95 4.63
C ARG A 831 -35.39 23.87 3.47
N ASP A 832 -36.20 24.90 3.25
CA ASP A 832 -35.82 26.03 2.39
C ASP A 832 -34.88 26.97 3.16
N VAL A 833 -33.74 27.35 2.57
CA VAL A 833 -32.90 28.45 3.06
C VAL A 833 -33.24 29.70 2.26
N THR A 834 -33.59 30.78 2.95
CA THR A 834 -33.98 32.06 2.34
C THR A 834 -32.89 33.11 2.53
N TRP A 835 -32.47 33.75 1.45
CA TRP A 835 -31.58 34.91 1.48
C TRP A 835 -32.37 36.22 1.38
N SER A 836 -32.30 37.05 2.41
CA SER A 836 -33.00 38.34 2.46
C SER A 836 -32.21 39.45 1.75
N ARG A 837 -32.78 40.06 0.71
CA ARG A 837 -32.26 41.30 0.13
C ARG A 837 -32.53 42.49 1.05
N GLN A 838 -31.49 43.20 1.48
CA GLN A 838 -31.62 44.58 1.95
C GLN A 838 -31.16 45.58 0.87
N SER A 839 -31.85 46.71 0.82
CA SER A 839 -31.74 47.72 -0.22
C SER A 839 -30.80 48.86 0.15
N PHE A 840 -29.91 49.25 -0.76
CA PHE A 840 -29.28 50.58 -0.74
C PHE A 840 -29.29 51.23 -2.13
N GLN A 841 -29.77 52.48 -2.19
CA GLN A 841 -29.54 53.38 -3.32
C GLN A 841 -28.30 54.24 -3.02
N PRO A 842 -27.60 54.74 -4.06
CA PRO A 842 -27.55 56.19 -4.16
C PRO A 842 -27.59 56.80 -5.59
N ARG A 843 -28.39 57.86 -5.68
CA ARG A 843 -28.15 59.19 -6.30
C ARG A 843 -27.40 59.34 -7.64
N ARG A 844 -28.04 60.13 -8.52
CA ARG A 844 -27.41 60.95 -9.59
C ARG A 844 -26.53 62.06 -9.01
N ASP A 845 -25.49 62.44 -9.76
CA ASP A 845 -25.13 63.82 -10.20
C ASP A 845 -23.79 63.74 -10.98
N SER A 846 -23.74 63.80 -12.32
CA SER A 846 -23.76 64.98 -13.20
C SER A 846 -22.45 65.80 -13.27
N MET A 847 -21.65 65.60 -14.33
CA MET A 847 -20.76 66.56 -15.05
C MET A 847 -20.01 65.72 -16.13
N ARG A 848 -20.12 65.85 -17.46
CA ARG A 848 -20.27 66.97 -18.43
C ARG A 848 -18.95 67.63 -18.87
N ALA A 849 -18.23 66.99 -19.80
CA ALA A 849 -17.50 67.66 -20.89
C ALA A 849 -17.10 66.69 -22.04
N GLN A 850 -17.55 66.98 -23.27
CA GLN A 850 -16.95 66.59 -24.55
C GLN A 850 -16.19 67.83 -25.12
N PRO A 851 -15.62 67.86 -26.36
CA PRO A 851 -15.29 66.84 -27.37
C PRO A 851 -13.74 66.84 -27.65
N SER A 852 -13.10 66.28 -28.69
CA SER A 852 -13.46 66.13 -30.12
C SER A 852 -12.46 65.28 -30.94
N ALA A 853 -13.01 64.45 -31.85
CA ALA A 853 -12.68 64.26 -33.28
C ALA A 853 -11.20 64.22 -33.79
N GLY A 854 -10.83 63.34 -34.75
CA GLY A 854 -11.60 62.31 -35.47
C GLY A 854 -10.87 61.82 -36.75
N GLN A 855 -11.54 60.96 -37.55
CA GLN A 855 -11.09 60.33 -38.83
C GLN A 855 -10.06 59.19 -38.63
N SER A 856 -10.25 57.92 -39.04
CA SER A 856 -10.59 57.33 -40.36
C SER A 856 -9.46 57.58 -41.39
N THR A 857 -8.77 56.60 -42.00
CA THR A 857 -9.15 55.24 -42.41
C THR A 857 -7.93 54.32 -42.72
N THR A 858 -8.07 53.02 -42.45
CA THR A 858 -7.55 51.85 -43.23
C THR A 858 -6.03 51.53 -43.32
N GLU A 859 -5.71 50.27 -42.98
CA GLU A 859 -4.55 49.42 -43.35
C GLU A 859 -3.11 49.80 -42.94
N GLN A 860 -2.62 49.13 -41.88
CA GLN A 860 -1.32 48.41 -41.73
C GLN A 860 -1.21 47.97 -40.26
N LEU A 861 -1.73 46.80 -39.84
CA LEU A 861 -1.16 45.44 -39.96
C LEU A 861 0.16 45.27 -39.17
N VAL A 862 0.10 44.39 -38.15
CA VAL A 862 1.13 43.98 -37.16
C VAL A 862 1.24 44.85 -35.88
N THR A 863 1.32 44.16 -34.73
CA THR A 863 1.55 44.60 -33.33
C THR A 863 0.40 45.30 -32.58
N ALA A 864 -0.27 44.57 -31.66
CA ALA A 864 -0.80 45.02 -30.35
C ALA A 864 -1.78 43.99 -29.71
N ILE A 865 -1.26 43.03 -28.94
CA ILE A 865 -1.99 42.32 -27.88
C ILE A 865 -1.02 42.27 -26.70
N ASP A 866 -1.08 43.26 -25.80
CA ASP A 866 -0.15 43.38 -24.65
C ASP A 866 -0.60 44.40 -23.58
N ASP A 867 -1.90 44.74 -23.49
CA ASP A 867 -2.40 45.69 -22.49
C ASP A 867 -3.88 45.44 -22.12
N PHE A 868 -4.16 44.29 -21.50
CA PHE A 868 -5.49 44.02 -20.89
C PHE A 868 -5.48 43.32 -19.52
N PHE A 869 -4.33 42.84 -19.03
CA PHE A 869 -4.22 42.22 -17.69
C PHE A 869 -3.20 42.92 -16.79
N SER A 870 -3.34 44.23 -16.61
CA SER A 870 -2.89 44.88 -15.38
C SER A 870 -4.07 45.56 -14.67
N ARG A 871 -4.14 45.39 -13.34
CA ARG A 871 -5.14 45.89 -12.35
C ARG A 871 -6.23 44.90 -11.90
N CYS A 872 -5.87 44.01 -10.98
CA CYS A 872 -6.69 43.64 -9.82
C CYS A 872 -5.77 43.23 -8.66
N ASP A 873 -5.13 44.23 -8.03
CA ASP A 873 -4.55 44.10 -6.69
C ASP A 873 -5.59 44.44 -5.61
N ASP A 874 -5.26 44.04 -4.38
CA ASP A 874 -6.02 44.17 -3.13
C ASP A 874 -7.23 43.21 -3.00
N TRP A 875 -7.11 42.22 -2.11
CA TRP A 875 -7.91 42.12 -0.87
C TRP A 875 -7.28 41.08 0.09
N GLN A 876 -7.04 41.49 1.33
CA GLN A 876 -6.85 40.64 2.52
C GLN A 876 -7.55 41.34 3.72
N PRO A 877 -7.90 40.63 4.81
CA PRO A 877 -7.97 39.17 4.98
C PRO A 877 -9.42 38.64 5.04
#